data_AF-A0A1Q7P5E2-F1
#
_entry.id   AF-A0A1Q7P5E2-F1
#
_cell.length_a   1.000
_cell.length_b   1.000
_cell.length_c   1.000
_cell.angle_alpha   90.00
_cell.angle_beta   90.00
_cell.angle_gamma   90.00
#
_symmetry.space_group_name_H-M   'P 1'
#
loop_
_entity.id
_entity.type
_entity.pdbx_description
1 polymer ?
#
loop_
_entity_poly.entity_id
_entity_poly.type
_entity_poly.pdbx_seq_one_letter_code
_entity_poly.pdbx_strand_id
1 'polypeptide(L)'
;MTLVEVLKPNLTDEEIRYAIKKLQREPNEVEWAMLEAQWSEHCSYKSSKTLLKQLPSKGPRVLVGPGFDAGVIDIGDGWVVTLHIESHNHPSAIDPYGGAATGVGGVVRDILSLGTRPIAILDPLRFGSIESLHTRWLFDNVVRGIADYGNCVSGKDLVYFTNDDDFHISDFESFFYEYQKNGKCSLEFSDNHTVILKPKIDLQVLSFDFGSKRATFHKVNRIYRKLAPKLLSVHTNLGRVVSVTPEHPMFVANNDGIITVKQASNIKIGDRIPILCDYPNQDDLPNGHEIDVIKELTGRDLDAQLGIRPAKTSLRTVKKQILPVLRKAGVTSQQWCHYFKKKGGSHLPLNLFLKLEHLDPQTPLQRDKVLLHSGSGRVNPIPAIIRVDSHFARLIGYFLSEGCRYDDKAANTSRLIWTFRREEVDYIDDVCSILSQIGIRYSKRENSPNTVQVRVSSAILGFVFREVLGCGKDSYSMQIPALFYRVNRTLLFEVLKGIIRGDGSLRADSSNPISIRYATTSRLLFQQVLLLLHSLGYVASSKSTWTQKSTVPIYELEVYGMGQVQSLANIFLPRLLSKAETRLKEYKFPKSARSRFKRHENFASVKVKKVEEVNGEFPVYNLEVDGTHNYVTTGGIITHNCIGVPTVGGEVEFDPSFERNCLVDVACVGLGRKDKLVLGEARNVGDLVYLVGGRTGRDGIRGASFASKTLTDKSDTERSAVQVPDPFTKKLIIEAILETVEASIIQGMKDLGGGGLTCGLSEIAAKARTGIEIDLDRIQTREPDMKAAEIMISESQERMLLLIREPDEQKLISILGKWEVGYAKIGQVTKDGLLTIRRGNEVVAKAPAKFVAEAPLSPRSSKRPLYLDALAQIPEPAMPEDLGQTLLSLLSGPNIASKEWIYRQYDHEVGIRTIVRPGQADSALLRLPNKRSLALTTGGNSKQCYVDPYWGTVGVVSEAFCNLVADGADPVAVVDHLQFGDPGNPEVYWTFKEAIRAISNYLKALGVPCVGGKVSFYNEDSMNRKAIKPSPVIAAVGLVEPKTPKILQALRELEDDLIIVGNTSDEMGGSEYYEHVHKLTGGQVPKVNLKKEKILLRSLLRILRSGRVESAHDISKGGLAVALAEMSVQGRKGITIDLDKIPKKTSRMDNLLFSESRSRFVLETRPRDTIRIVSSFKRLGISAAKVGTLSDNGIEFLSNGQPIITIPLAEASRAWSETIPRAMEATL
;
A
#
# COMPACT_ATOMS: atom_id res chain seq x y z
N MET A 1 61.38 9.54 14.54
CA MET A 1 59.97 9.99 14.67
C MET A 1 59.19 9.38 13.51
N THR A 2 58.36 8.38 13.77
CA THR A 2 57.47 7.76 12.77
C THR A 2 56.04 7.83 13.29
N LEU A 3 55.33 8.90 12.89
CA LEU A 3 53.91 9.10 13.15
C LEU A 3 53.13 8.24 12.15
N VAL A 4 52.72 7.05 12.58
CA VAL A 4 51.56 6.39 12.02
C VAL A 4 50.36 7.15 12.59
N GLU A 5 49.73 8.00 11.77
CA GLU A 5 48.46 8.63 12.10
C GLU A 5 47.37 7.56 12.21
N VAL A 6 47.20 7.01 13.41
CA VAL A 6 45.95 6.37 13.82
C VAL A 6 44.91 7.48 13.77
N LEU A 7 43.98 7.40 12.80
CA LEU A 7 42.82 8.29 12.72
C LEU A 7 42.14 8.33 14.09
N LYS A 8 42.27 9.46 14.78
CA LYS A 8 41.67 9.67 16.10
C LYS A 8 40.16 9.37 16.01
N PRO A 9 39.59 8.54 16.90
CA PRO A 9 38.15 8.27 16.90
C PRO A 9 37.38 9.58 17.06
N ASN A 10 36.20 9.69 16.43
CA ASN A 10 35.34 10.88 16.45
C ASN A 10 34.58 11.01 17.78
N LEU A 11 35.35 10.93 18.88
CA LEU A 11 34.97 11.06 20.27
C LEU A 11 35.76 12.23 20.87
N THR A 12 35.22 12.84 21.92
CA THR A 12 35.93 13.88 22.66
C THR A 12 37.12 13.30 23.43
N ASP A 13 38.11 14.14 23.76
CA ASP A 13 39.27 13.72 24.57
C ASP A 13 38.88 13.20 25.96
N GLU A 14 37.73 13.64 26.49
CA GLU A 14 37.16 13.13 27.72
C GLU A 14 36.57 11.73 27.55
N GLU A 15 35.82 11.50 26.47
CA GLU A 15 35.27 10.18 26.13
C GLU A 15 36.37 9.15 25.85
N ILE A 16 37.43 9.54 25.13
CA ILE A 16 38.59 8.68 24.87
C ILE A 16 39.26 8.28 26.20
N ARG A 17 39.55 9.26 27.07
CA ARG A 17 40.13 8.99 28.40
C ARG A 17 39.21 8.12 29.26
N TYR A 18 37.90 8.36 29.20
CA TYR A 18 36.91 7.56 29.90
C TYR A 18 36.89 6.12 29.41
N ALA A 19 36.91 5.88 28.09
CA ALA A 19 36.93 4.56 27.49
C ALA A 19 38.17 3.75 27.91
N ILE A 20 39.36 4.33 27.77
CA ILE A 20 40.63 3.69 28.17
C ILE A 20 40.61 3.36 29.66
N LYS A 21 40.15 4.30 30.50
CA LYS A 21 40.04 4.09 31.96
C LYS A 21 39.04 2.98 32.30
N LYS A 22 37.93 2.86 31.59
CA LYS A 22 36.90 1.84 31.88
C LYS A 22 37.30 0.46 31.40
N LEU A 23 37.97 0.34 30.26
CA LEU A 23 38.46 -0.94 29.74
C LEU A 23 39.80 -1.38 30.35
N GLN A 24 40.53 -0.48 31.01
CA GLN A 24 41.89 -0.73 31.55
C GLN A 24 42.92 -1.11 30.46
N ARG A 25 42.62 -0.77 29.21
CA ARG A 25 43.46 -0.94 28.02
C ARG A 25 42.97 -0.01 26.92
N GLU A 26 43.75 0.12 25.86
CA GLU A 26 43.29 0.79 24.66
C GLU A 26 42.23 -0.07 23.94
N PRO A 27 41.08 0.51 23.54
CA PRO A 27 40.14 -0.15 22.63
C PRO A 27 40.80 -0.44 21.28
N ASN A 28 40.41 -1.54 20.64
CA ASN A 28 40.85 -1.84 19.26
C ASN A 28 39.97 -1.12 18.21
N GLU A 29 40.28 -1.28 16.92
CA GLU A 29 39.55 -0.62 15.81
C GLU A 29 38.03 -0.88 15.84
N VAL A 30 37.61 -2.13 16.10
CA VAL A 30 36.19 -2.51 16.13
C VAL A 30 35.50 -1.90 17.35
N GLU A 31 36.15 -1.93 18.51
CA GLU A 31 35.63 -1.33 19.73
C GLU A 31 35.52 0.19 19.61
N TRP A 32 36.51 0.85 18.98
CA TRP A 32 36.39 2.28 18.71
C TRP A 32 35.23 2.62 17.79
N ALA A 33 35.02 1.83 16.72
CA ALA A 33 33.87 1.99 15.84
C ALA A 33 32.54 1.79 16.59
N MET A 34 32.46 0.77 17.44
CA MET A 34 31.29 0.51 18.29
C MET A 34 31.00 1.69 19.23
N LEU A 35 32.02 2.20 19.93
CA LEU A 35 31.86 3.33 20.84
C LEU A 35 31.49 4.62 20.09
N GLU A 36 32.09 4.89 18.92
CA GLU A 36 31.76 6.05 18.08
C GLU A 36 30.28 6.06 17.68
N ALA A 37 29.75 4.90 17.25
CA ALA A 37 28.35 4.76 16.85
C ALA A 37 27.39 4.91 18.05
N GLN A 38 27.59 4.12 19.11
CA GLN A 38 26.69 4.10 20.27
C GLN A 38 26.74 5.39 21.10
N TRP A 39 27.91 6.03 21.21
CA TRP A 39 28.08 7.27 21.99
C TRP A 39 27.84 8.54 21.18
N SER A 40 27.36 8.42 19.94
CA SER A 40 26.81 9.54 19.17
C SER A 40 25.65 10.20 19.93
N GLU A 41 25.39 11.49 19.67
CA GLU A 41 24.28 12.18 20.34
C GLU A 41 22.93 11.58 19.90
N HIS A 42 22.84 11.14 18.64
CA HIS A 42 21.66 10.51 18.04
C HIS A 42 21.22 9.22 18.77
N CYS A 43 22.17 8.38 19.21
CA CYS A 43 21.87 7.12 19.90
C CYS A 43 21.86 7.26 21.44
N SER A 44 22.84 7.97 22.01
CA SER A 44 23.06 7.95 23.46
C SER A 44 22.25 8.98 24.25
N TYR A 45 21.80 10.05 23.59
CA TYR A 45 21.19 11.23 24.22
C TYR A 45 22.06 11.82 25.34
N LYS A 46 23.39 11.72 25.25
CA LYS A 46 24.32 12.08 26.33
C LYS A 46 24.19 13.54 26.82
N SER A 47 23.68 14.45 25.99
CA SER A 47 23.41 15.84 26.37
C SER A 47 21.99 16.06 26.92
N SER A 48 21.00 15.22 26.58
CA SER A 48 19.58 15.41 26.91
C SER A 48 19.02 14.45 27.96
N LYS A 49 19.60 13.25 28.12
CA LYS A 49 19.09 12.14 28.95
C LYS A 49 18.74 12.52 30.39
N THR A 50 19.49 13.42 31.00
CA THR A 50 19.21 13.90 32.37
C THR A 50 17.98 14.79 32.43
N LEU A 51 17.73 15.59 31.40
CA LEU A 51 16.59 16.50 31.33
C LEU A 51 15.30 15.74 30.98
N LEU A 52 15.37 14.76 30.06
CA LEU A 52 14.22 13.94 29.66
C LEU A 52 13.58 13.19 30.84
N LYS A 53 14.35 12.85 31.89
CA LYS A 53 13.82 12.24 33.13
C LYS A 53 12.82 13.12 33.88
N GLN A 54 12.72 14.41 33.56
CA GLN A 54 11.74 15.32 34.15
C GLN A 54 10.33 15.11 33.59
N LEU A 55 10.20 14.51 32.40
CA LEU A 55 8.91 14.22 31.77
C LEU A 55 8.17 13.14 32.57
N PRO A 56 6.85 13.31 32.81
CA PRO A 56 6.08 12.29 33.51
C PRO A 56 5.93 11.06 32.61
N SER A 57 6.61 9.96 32.93
CA SER A 57 6.60 8.74 32.11
C SER A 57 5.75 7.59 32.66
N LYS A 58 5.12 7.80 33.82
CA LYS A 58 4.25 6.83 34.49
C LYS A 58 2.81 7.31 34.47
N GLY A 59 1.89 6.37 34.28
CA GLY A 59 0.46 6.64 34.32
C GLY A 59 -0.33 5.33 34.44
N PRO A 60 -1.63 5.39 34.73
CA PRO A 60 -2.45 4.20 34.98
C PRO A 60 -2.56 3.25 33.78
N ARG A 61 -2.34 3.76 32.57
CA ARG A 61 -2.38 2.98 31.33
C ARG A 61 -1.01 2.61 30.79
N VAL A 62 0.08 3.13 31.34
CA VAL A 62 1.43 2.89 30.79
C VAL A 62 1.91 1.51 31.21
N LEU A 63 2.13 0.63 30.23
CA LEU A 63 2.74 -0.69 30.45
C LEU A 63 4.25 -0.64 30.23
N VAL A 64 4.69 0.11 29.22
CA VAL A 64 6.10 0.33 28.88
C VAL A 64 6.29 1.83 28.61
N GLY A 65 7.26 2.44 29.30
CA GLY A 65 7.61 3.85 29.14
C GLY A 65 8.93 4.04 28.38
N PRO A 66 9.54 5.24 28.45
CA PRO A 66 10.76 5.57 27.74
C PRO A 66 11.92 4.63 28.07
N GLY A 67 12.75 4.38 27.05
CA GLY A 67 13.93 3.53 27.13
C GLY A 67 13.77 2.19 26.42
N PHE A 68 12.60 1.86 25.87
CA PHE A 68 12.38 0.83 24.84
C PHE A 68 12.08 1.50 23.50
N ASP A 69 12.02 0.70 22.44
CA ASP A 69 11.84 1.15 21.05
C ASP A 69 10.54 1.94 20.86
N ALA A 70 9.48 1.56 21.58
CA ALA A 70 8.23 2.32 21.60
C ALA A 70 7.55 2.31 22.99
N GLY A 71 6.70 3.30 23.24
CA GLY A 71 5.85 3.35 24.43
C GLY A 71 4.63 2.45 24.27
N VAL A 72 4.14 1.84 25.35
CA VAL A 72 2.96 0.95 25.34
C VAL A 72 1.87 1.43 26.30
N ILE A 73 0.66 1.59 25.78
CA ILE A 73 -0.53 2.02 26.50
C ILE A 73 -1.61 0.92 26.49
N ASP A 74 -2.16 0.61 27.66
CA ASP A 74 -3.34 -0.25 27.85
C ASP A 74 -4.63 0.51 27.49
N ILE A 75 -5.33 0.00 26.47
CA ILE A 75 -6.58 0.57 25.96
C ILE A 75 -7.82 -0.20 26.44
N GLY A 76 -7.65 -1.24 27.28
CA GLY A 76 -8.69 -2.10 27.82
C GLY A 76 -8.92 -3.37 27.02
N ASP A 77 -9.64 -4.32 27.61
CA ASP A 77 -10.05 -5.60 26.99
C ASP A 77 -8.88 -6.46 26.46
N GLY A 78 -7.71 -6.35 27.11
CA GLY A 78 -6.49 -7.06 26.74
C GLY A 78 -5.79 -6.52 25.49
N TRP A 79 -6.21 -5.35 24.98
CA TRP A 79 -5.59 -4.68 23.84
C TRP A 79 -4.64 -3.57 24.30
N VAL A 80 -3.60 -3.35 23.51
CA VAL A 80 -2.60 -2.30 23.74
C VAL A 80 -2.35 -1.51 22.46
N VAL A 81 -2.00 -0.24 22.65
CA VAL A 81 -1.50 0.65 21.59
C VAL A 81 -0.04 0.96 21.86
N THR A 82 0.77 0.88 20.82
CA THR A 82 2.17 1.31 20.80
C THR A 82 2.32 2.61 20.05
N LEU A 83 3.27 3.46 20.46
CA LEU A 83 3.51 4.76 19.86
C LEU A 83 5.01 5.08 19.89
N HIS A 84 5.52 5.52 18.73
CA HIS A 84 6.89 6.04 18.59
C HIS A 84 6.93 7.18 17.57
N ILE A 85 8.00 7.98 17.62
CA ILE A 85 8.28 9.05 16.66
C ILE A 85 9.77 9.04 16.33
N GLU A 86 10.09 9.12 15.06
CA GLU A 86 11.44 9.07 14.50
C GLU A 86 11.65 10.27 13.55
N SER A 87 12.90 10.56 13.17
CA SER A 87 13.21 11.70 12.29
C SER A 87 14.36 11.43 11.34
N HIS A 88 14.26 11.95 10.12
CA HIS A 88 15.25 11.77 9.06
C HIS A 88 15.67 13.11 8.41
N ASN A 89 15.82 14.15 9.23
CA ASN A 89 16.14 15.53 8.81
C ASN A 89 17.38 15.61 7.88
N HIS A 90 18.57 15.26 8.38
CA HIS A 90 19.81 15.37 7.61
C HIS A 90 19.82 14.49 6.34
N PRO A 91 19.38 13.21 6.38
CA PRO A 91 19.21 12.42 5.16
C PRO A 91 18.26 13.07 4.15
N SER A 92 17.10 13.56 4.60
CA SER A 92 16.11 14.19 3.71
C SER A 92 16.56 15.55 3.16
N ALA A 93 17.48 16.26 3.83
CA ALA A 93 18.07 17.48 3.27
C ALA A 93 18.96 17.19 2.05
N ILE A 94 19.58 16.00 1.97
CA ILE A 94 20.49 15.59 0.89
C ILE A 94 19.76 14.77 -0.19
N ASP A 95 19.00 13.76 0.24
CA ASP A 95 18.16 12.92 -0.60
C ASP A 95 16.74 12.90 0.00
N PRO A 96 15.90 13.90 -0.35
CA PRO A 96 14.57 14.07 0.23
C PRO A 96 13.68 12.83 0.09
N TYR A 97 13.77 12.15 -1.04
CA TYR A 97 12.98 10.96 -1.32
C TYR A 97 13.44 9.77 -0.48
N GLY A 98 14.74 9.40 -0.59
CA GLY A 98 15.30 8.25 0.13
C GLY A 98 15.27 8.45 1.65
N GLY A 99 15.57 9.67 2.11
CA GLY A 99 15.52 10.05 3.53
C GLY A 99 14.13 9.90 4.13
N ALA A 100 13.09 10.39 3.45
CA ALA A 100 11.72 10.30 3.96
C ALA A 100 11.20 8.85 3.98
N ALA A 101 11.45 8.09 2.90
CA ALA A 101 11.04 6.69 2.80
C ALA A 101 11.73 5.79 3.84
N THR A 102 13.01 6.05 4.14
CA THR A 102 13.75 5.32 5.18
C THR A 102 13.25 5.67 6.58
N GLY A 103 12.82 6.91 6.82
CA GLY A 103 12.20 7.34 8.07
C GLY A 103 10.90 6.64 8.39
N VAL A 104 9.98 6.55 7.41
CA VAL A 104 8.77 5.71 7.54
C VAL A 104 9.15 4.26 7.84
N GLY A 105 10.21 3.78 7.18
CA GLY A 105 10.74 2.45 7.40
C GLY A 105 11.27 2.17 8.81
N GLY A 106 11.97 3.13 9.42
CA GLY A 106 12.55 3.02 10.75
C GLY A 106 11.47 2.85 11.81
N VAL A 107 10.59 3.85 11.91
CA VAL A 107 9.55 3.93 12.95
C VAL A 107 8.59 2.72 12.93
N VAL A 108 8.33 2.16 11.76
CA VAL A 108 7.52 0.94 11.60
C VAL A 108 8.16 -0.26 12.29
N ARG A 109 9.50 -0.37 12.28
CA ARG A 109 10.24 -1.44 12.96
C ARG A 109 10.25 -1.25 14.47
N ASP A 110 10.32 -0.02 14.95
CA ASP A 110 10.22 0.27 16.40
C ASP A 110 8.90 -0.23 16.98
N ILE A 111 7.79 -0.01 16.26
CA ILE A 111 6.47 -0.54 16.63
C ILE A 111 6.43 -2.08 16.56
N LEU A 112 7.03 -2.64 15.51
CA LEU A 112 7.05 -4.09 15.30
C LEU A 112 7.88 -4.81 16.37
N SER A 113 8.96 -4.20 16.89
CA SER A 113 9.86 -4.74 17.92
C SER A 113 9.15 -5.14 19.23
N LEU A 114 7.97 -4.57 19.48
CA LEU A 114 7.11 -4.90 20.63
C LEU A 114 6.06 -5.98 20.32
N GLY A 115 6.07 -6.53 19.11
CA GLY A 115 5.10 -7.52 18.63
C GLY A 115 3.73 -6.93 18.30
N THR A 116 3.68 -5.64 17.96
CA THR A 116 2.44 -4.95 17.60
C THR A 116 2.38 -4.65 16.11
N ARG A 117 1.18 -4.72 15.52
CA ARG A 117 0.98 -4.43 14.09
C ARG A 117 0.91 -2.91 13.91
N PRO A 118 1.75 -2.29 13.06
CA PRO A 118 1.59 -0.89 12.66
C PRO A 118 0.23 -0.67 12.00
N ILE A 119 -0.52 0.35 12.43
CA ILE A 119 -1.87 0.64 11.95
C ILE A 119 -2.07 2.09 11.47
N ALA A 120 -1.15 3.00 11.76
CA ALA A 120 -1.23 4.39 11.33
C ALA A 120 0.11 5.13 11.42
N ILE A 121 0.29 6.11 10.55
CA ILE A 121 1.42 7.04 10.52
C ILE A 121 0.90 8.50 10.58
N LEU A 122 1.65 9.39 11.23
CA LEU A 122 1.48 10.85 11.17
C LEU A 122 2.80 11.49 10.74
N ASP A 123 2.75 12.48 9.86
CA ASP A 123 3.95 13.14 9.32
C ASP A 123 4.01 14.63 9.71
N PRO A 124 4.69 14.99 10.81
CA PRO A 124 5.07 16.36 11.10
C PRO A 124 6.25 16.81 10.22
N LEU A 125 6.02 17.79 9.33
CA LEU A 125 7.02 18.26 8.38
C LEU A 125 7.33 19.75 8.57
N ARG A 126 8.59 20.17 8.41
CA ARG A 126 8.94 21.60 8.33
C ARG A 126 9.91 21.88 7.19
N PHE A 127 9.63 22.95 6.44
CA PHE A 127 10.38 23.33 5.25
C PHE A 127 10.66 24.82 5.22
N GLY A 128 11.58 25.23 4.33
CA GLY A 128 11.87 26.63 4.05
C GLY A 128 10.67 27.40 3.48
N SER A 129 10.92 28.55 2.87
CA SER A 129 9.86 29.28 2.16
C SER A 129 9.36 28.46 0.96
N ILE A 130 8.05 28.25 0.84
CA ILE A 130 7.45 27.57 -0.33
C ILE A 130 7.69 28.34 -1.64
N GLU A 131 8.12 29.60 -1.59
CA GLU A 131 8.50 30.38 -2.77
C GLU A 131 9.88 30.01 -3.33
N SER A 132 10.70 29.30 -2.55
CA SER A 132 12.03 28.84 -2.96
C SER A 132 11.93 27.57 -3.80
N LEU A 133 12.54 27.56 -4.99
CA LEU A 133 12.59 26.37 -5.87
C LEU A 133 13.22 25.16 -5.17
N HIS A 134 14.26 25.39 -4.36
CA HIS A 134 14.90 24.33 -3.58
C HIS A 134 13.95 23.73 -2.54
N THR A 135 13.19 24.60 -1.86
CA THR A 135 12.18 24.14 -0.89
C THR A 135 11.06 23.35 -1.56
N ARG A 136 10.56 23.80 -2.72
CA ARG A 136 9.55 23.05 -3.49
C ARG A 136 10.07 21.68 -3.90
N TRP A 137 11.33 21.60 -4.33
CA TRP A 137 11.99 20.33 -4.65
C TRP A 137 12.09 19.40 -3.43
N LEU A 138 12.54 19.90 -2.27
CA LEU A 138 12.58 19.13 -1.02
C LEU A 138 11.18 18.63 -0.64
N PHE A 139 10.20 19.53 -0.62
CA PHE A 139 8.83 19.25 -0.23
C PHE A 139 8.19 18.20 -1.14
N ASP A 140 8.28 18.35 -2.47
CA ASP A 140 7.75 17.38 -3.43
C ASP A 140 8.37 15.99 -3.23
N ASN A 141 9.70 15.91 -3.14
CA ASN A 141 10.39 14.64 -3.05
C ASN A 141 10.19 13.95 -1.68
N VAL A 142 10.07 14.70 -0.58
CA VAL A 142 9.71 14.14 0.74
C VAL A 142 8.28 13.59 0.70
N VAL A 143 7.31 14.37 0.21
CA VAL A 143 5.92 13.92 0.11
C VAL A 143 5.80 12.69 -0.79
N ARG A 144 6.52 12.66 -1.91
CA ARG A 144 6.61 11.47 -2.78
C ARG A 144 7.29 10.29 -2.10
N GLY A 145 8.37 10.50 -1.35
CA GLY A 145 9.05 9.43 -0.59
C GLY A 145 8.14 8.76 0.44
N ILE A 146 7.26 9.54 1.08
CA ILE A 146 6.22 9.03 1.98
C ILE A 146 5.12 8.30 1.18
N ALA A 147 4.63 8.90 0.09
CA ALA A 147 3.54 8.38 -0.73
C ALA A 147 3.88 7.07 -1.47
N ASP A 148 5.09 6.97 -2.03
CA ASP A 148 5.59 5.85 -2.82
C ASP A 148 5.93 4.62 -1.98
N TYR A 149 5.71 4.69 -0.67
CA TYR A 149 5.54 3.51 0.16
C TYR A 149 4.28 2.67 -0.26
N GLY A 150 3.55 3.06 -1.33
CA GLY A 150 2.60 2.23 -2.09
C GLY A 150 2.60 2.40 -3.64
N ASN A 151 3.15 1.42 -4.38
CA ASN A 151 3.44 1.47 -5.84
C ASN A 151 2.47 0.72 -6.81
N CYS A 152 2.54 0.99 -8.13
CA CYS A 152 1.56 0.55 -9.19
C CYS A 152 2.20 0.02 -10.52
N VAL A 153 1.40 -0.62 -11.40
CA VAL A 153 1.74 -1.28 -12.70
C VAL A 153 1.02 -0.61 -13.89
N SER A 154 1.48 -0.74 -15.14
CA SER A 154 0.86 -0.11 -16.33
C SER A 154 -0.56 -0.63 -16.67
N GLY A 155 -1.41 0.24 -17.23
CA GLY A 155 -2.77 -0.12 -17.66
C GLY A 155 -2.87 -1.11 -18.82
N LYS A 156 -1.82 -1.24 -19.65
CA LYS A 156 -1.81 -2.15 -20.81
C LYS A 156 -1.43 -3.59 -20.44
N ASP A 157 -0.99 -3.80 -19.21
CA ASP A 157 -0.65 -5.10 -18.67
C ASP A 157 -1.92 -5.87 -18.27
N LEU A 158 -1.86 -7.20 -18.35
CA LEU A 158 -3.00 -8.08 -18.12
C LEU A 158 -3.16 -8.45 -16.65
N VAL A 159 -4.41 -8.61 -16.24
CA VAL A 159 -4.81 -9.21 -14.97
C VAL A 159 -5.62 -10.48 -15.24
N TYR A 160 -5.33 -11.54 -14.49
CA TYR A 160 -6.06 -12.81 -14.53
C TYR A 160 -6.87 -12.92 -13.24
N PHE A 161 -8.19 -12.95 -13.32
CA PHE A 161 -9.06 -12.84 -12.14
C PHE A 161 -10.29 -13.74 -12.25
N THR A 162 -10.94 -14.00 -11.13
CA THR A 162 -12.25 -14.66 -11.05
C THR A 162 -13.29 -13.74 -10.42
N ASN A 163 -14.54 -13.81 -10.89
CA ASN A 163 -15.70 -13.22 -10.22
C ASN A 163 -16.81 -14.25 -10.05
N ASP A 164 -17.27 -14.50 -8.82
CA ASP A 164 -18.27 -15.56 -8.56
C ASP A 164 -17.87 -16.90 -9.24
N ASP A 165 -16.58 -17.24 -9.09
CA ASP A 165 -15.84 -18.32 -9.71
C ASP A 165 -15.51 -18.19 -11.22
N ASP A 166 -16.10 -17.25 -11.98
CA ASP A 166 -15.91 -17.16 -13.44
C ASP A 166 -14.54 -16.59 -13.78
N PHE A 167 -13.76 -17.27 -14.61
CA PHE A 167 -12.40 -16.85 -14.96
C PHE A 167 -12.38 -15.85 -16.10
N HIS A 168 -11.60 -14.79 -15.92
CA HIS A 168 -11.47 -13.68 -16.88
C HIS A 168 -10.00 -13.27 -17.07
N ILE A 169 -9.74 -12.70 -18.24
CA ILE A 169 -8.48 -12.05 -18.57
C ILE A 169 -8.80 -10.70 -19.20
N SER A 170 -8.22 -9.63 -18.67
CA SER A 170 -8.40 -8.27 -19.20
C SER A 170 -7.12 -7.47 -19.01
N ASP A 171 -6.92 -6.40 -19.79
CA ASP A 171 -5.95 -5.38 -19.41
C ASP A 171 -6.45 -4.58 -18.21
N PHE A 172 -5.51 -4.07 -17.39
CA PHE A 172 -5.82 -3.36 -16.15
C PHE A 172 -6.76 -2.17 -16.38
N GLU A 173 -6.58 -1.43 -17.47
CA GLU A 173 -7.41 -0.28 -17.81
C GLU A 173 -8.87 -0.69 -18.09
N SER A 174 -9.07 -1.68 -18.96
CA SER A 174 -10.39 -2.21 -19.29
C SER A 174 -11.05 -2.86 -18.06
N PHE A 175 -10.29 -3.64 -17.29
CA PHE A 175 -10.73 -4.19 -16.00
C PHE A 175 -11.21 -3.11 -15.04
N PHE A 176 -10.41 -2.05 -14.86
CA PHE A 176 -10.76 -0.95 -13.97
C PHE A 176 -12.08 -0.28 -14.38
N TYR A 177 -12.21 0.09 -15.65
CA TYR A 177 -13.40 0.79 -16.14
C TYR A 177 -14.65 -0.10 -16.17
N GLU A 178 -14.53 -1.40 -16.45
CA GLU A 178 -15.65 -2.33 -16.36
C GLU A 178 -16.21 -2.35 -14.93
N TYR A 179 -15.33 -2.51 -13.95
CA TYR A 179 -15.72 -2.65 -12.55
C TYR A 179 -16.19 -1.32 -11.93
N GLN A 180 -15.73 -0.20 -12.47
CA GLN A 180 -16.26 1.12 -12.12
C GLN A 180 -17.70 1.32 -12.60
N LYS A 181 -18.02 0.94 -13.85
CA LYS A 181 -19.32 1.25 -14.49
C LYS A 181 -20.45 0.30 -14.10
N ASN A 182 -20.15 -0.96 -13.79
CA ASN A 182 -21.17 -2.01 -13.67
C ASN A 182 -21.81 -2.17 -12.28
N GLY A 183 -21.58 -1.23 -11.35
CA GLY A 183 -22.07 -1.33 -9.97
C GLY A 183 -21.47 -2.47 -9.14
N LYS A 184 -20.56 -3.26 -9.73
CA LYS A 184 -19.78 -4.36 -9.12
C LYS A 184 -18.80 -3.85 -8.06
N CYS A 185 -18.39 -2.58 -8.15
CA CYS A 185 -17.61 -1.90 -7.14
C CYS A 185 -18.36 -0.70 -6.53
N SER A 186 -17.98 -0.30 -5.33
CA SER A 186 -18.21 1.06 -4.84
C SER A 186 -17.00 1.92 -5.17
N LEU A 187 -17.24 3.14 -5.63
CA LEU A 187 -16.22 4.19 -5.67
C LEU A 187 -15.91 4.60 -4.24
N GLU A 188 -14.69 4.32 -3.76
CA GLU A 188 -14.24 4.78 -2.44
C GLU A 188 -13.60 6.18 -2.55
N PHE A 189 -12.91 6.45 -3.67
CA PHE A 189 -12.21 7.71 -3.93
C PHE A 189 -12.08 7.98 -5.44
N SER A 190 -12.18 9.24 -5.85
CA SER A 190 -11.85 9.69 -7.21
C SER A 190 -11.45 11.16 -7.19
N ASP A 191 -10.29 11.49 -7.75
CA ASP A 191 -9.91 12.83 -8.16
C ASP A 191 -9.31 12.80 -9.59
N ASN A 192 -8.64 13.87 -10.01
CA ASN A 192 -8.03 13.97 -11.34
C ASN A 192 -6.86 12.97 -11.54
N HIS A 193 -6.24 12.49 -10.47
CA HIS A 193 -5.01 11.69 -10.52
C HIS A 193 -5.21 10.24 -10.05
N THR A 194 -6.08 10.01 -9.07
CA THR A 194 -6.28 8.72 -8.40
C THR A 194 -7.74 8.35 -8.31
N VAL A 195 -8.03 7.07 -8.57
CA VAL A 195 -9.37 6.49 -8.42
C VAL A 195 -9.23 5.14 -7.69
N ILE A 196 -10.04 4.94 -6.64
CA ILE A 196 -10.04 3.73 -5.82
C ILE A 196 -11.43 3.10 -5.85
N LEU A 197 -11.46 1.83 -6.22
CA LEU A 197 -12.67 1.01 -6.27
C LEU A 197 -12.58 -0.10 -5.24
N LYS A 198 -13.68 -0.37 -4.55
CA LYS A 198 -13.84 -1.54 -3.68
C LYS A 198 -14.82 -2.54 -4.29
N PRO A 199 -14.40 -3.80 -4.53
CA PRO A 199 -15.29 -4.85 -4.99
C PRO A 199 -16.45 -5.12 -4.02
N LYS A 200 -17.67 -5.25 -4.54
CA LYS A 200 -18.88 -5.69 -3.82
C LYS A 200 -19.22 -7.17 -4.08
N ILE A 201 -18.46 -7.80 -4.97
CA ILE A 201 -18.58 -9.21 -5.37
C ILE A 201 -17.35 -9.98 -4.88
N ASP A 202 -17.38 -11.31 -4.95
CA ASP A 202 -16.18 -12.11 -4.68
C ASP A 202 -15.22 -12.04 -5.87
N LEU A 203 -14.38 -11.01 -5.85
CA LEU A 203 -13.35 -10.77 -6.84
C LEU A 203 -12.01 -11.32 -6.34
N GLN A 204 -11.42 -12.25 -7.07
CA GLN A 204 -10.12 -12.85 -6.74
C GLN A 204 -9.16 -12.72 -7.92
N VAL A 205 -7.86 -12.63 -7.67
CA VAL A 205 -6.81 -12.55 -8.71
C VAL A 205 -5.89 -13.76 -8.62
N LEU A 206 -5.35 -14.20 -9.76
CA LEU A 206 -4.36 -15.25 -9.82
C LEU A 206 -3.05 -14.74 -9.21
N SER A 207 -2.58 -15.44 -8.18
CA SER A 207 -1.36 -15.14 -7.43
C SER A 207 -0.45 -16.37 -7.37
N PHE A 208 0.77 -16.20 -6.89
CA PHE A 208 1.71 -17.28 -6.66
C PHE A 208 2.25 -17.23 -5.24
N ASP A 209 2.03 -18.29 -4.46
CA ASP A 209 2.64 -18.47 -3.16
C ASP A 209 4.02 -19.12 -3.35
N PHE A 210 5.08 -18.34 -3.18
CA PHE A 210 6.45 -18.85 -3.30
C PHE A 210 6.84 -19.79 -2.16
N GLY A 211 6.18 -19.70 -0.99
CA GLY A 211 6.39 -20.58 0.16
C GLY A 211 5.84 -21.98 -0.08
N SER A 212 4.58 -22.10 -0.50
CA SER A 212 4.01 -23.39 -0.92
C SER A 212 4.37 -23.80 -2.35
N LYS A 213 5.01 -22.90 -3.11
CA LYS A 213 5.33 -23.00 -4.54
C LYS A 213 4.11 -23.38 -5.37
N ARG A 214 2.96 -22.75 -5.11
CA ARG A 214 1.71 -23.03 -5.83
C ARG A 214 1.06 -21.74 -6.28
N ALA A 215 0.44 -21.81 -7.45
CA ALA A 215 -0.46 -20.76 -7.90
C ALA A 215 -1.81 -20.91 -7.18
N THR A 216 -2.42 -19.80 -6.77
CA THR A 216 -3.72 -19.75 -6.07
C THR A 216 -4.51 -18.51 -6.47
N PHE A 217 -5.83 -18.54 -6.33
CA PHE A 217 -6.65 -17.33 -6.42
C PHE A 217 -6.80 -16.69 -5.05
N HIS A 218 -6.55 -15.38 -4.96
CA HIS A 218 -6.62 -14.60 -3.73
C HIS A 218 -7.55 -13.41 -3.88
N LYS A 219 -8.29 -13.12 -2.82
CA LYS A 219 -9.27 -12.03 -2.79
C LYS A 219 -8.62 -10.67 -3.06
N VAL A 220 -9.30 -9.87 -3.89
CA VAL A 220 -9.00 -8.47 -4.16
C VAL A 220 -9.86 -7.59 -3.25
N ASN A 221 -9.21 -6.80 -2.40
CA ASN A 221 -9.89 -5.88 -1.49
C ASN A 221 -10.14 -4.50 -2.11
N ARG A 222 -9.20 -4.03 -2.94
CA ARG A 222 -9.27 -2.74 -3.62
C ARG A 222 -8.57 -2.77 -4.97
N ILE A 223 -9.04 -1.91 -5.86
CA ILE A 223 -8.46 -1.66 -7.17
C ILE A 223 -8.09 -0.18 -7.25
N TYR A 224 -6.85 0.10 -7.59
CA TYR A 224 -6.32 1.45 -7.68
C TYR A 224 -6.07 1.81 -9.15
N ARG A 225 -6.33 3.07 -9.50
CA ARG A 225 -5.78 3.76 -10.66
C ARG A 225 -5.09 5.02 -10.15
N LYS A 226 -3.86 5.31 -10.59
CA LYS A 226 -3.09 6.55 -10.35
C LYS A 226 -2.55 7.08 -11.68
N LEU A 227 -2.05 8.31 -11.73
CA LEU A 227 -1.22 8.83 -12.83
C LEU A 227 0.25 8.82 -12.42
N ALA A 228 1.15 8.39 -13.30
CA ALA A 228 2.59 8.37 -13.05
C ALA A 228 3.35 9.08 -14.19
N PRO A 229 4.37 9.91 -13.89
CA PRO A 229 5.12 10.69 -14.89
C PRO A 229 6.16 9.87 -15.68
N LYS A 230 6.36 8.61 -15.29
CA LYS A 230 7.43 7.76 -15.82
C LYS A 230 7.10 6.28 -15.62
N LEU A 231 7.50 5.47 -16.59
CA LEU A 231 7.44 4.01 -16.56
C LEU A 231 8.80 3.40 -16.94
N LEU A 232 9.09 2.23 -16.37
CA LEU A 232 10.14 1.33 -16.81
C LEU A 232 9.53 0.09 -17.45
N SER A 233 9.91 -0.19 -18.70
CA SER A 233 9.55 -1.39 -19.43
C SER A 233 10.68 -2.41 -19.33
N VAL A 234 10.42 -3.54 -18.64
CA VAL A 234 11.39 -4.62 -18.44
C VAL A 234 11.14 -5.73 -19.46
N HIS A 235 12.09 -5.93 -20.37
CA HIS A 235 12.03 -6.95 -21.41
C HIS A 235 12.90 -8.14 -21.05
N THR A 236 12.37 -9.36 -21.19
CA THR A 236 13.08 -10.61 -20.88
C THR A 236 13.59 -11.31 -22.14
N ASN A 237 14.52 -12.24 -21.98
CA ASN A 237 15.11 -13.04 -23.05
C ASN A 237 14.13 -14.06 -23.68
N LEU A 238 13.00 -14.32 -23.02
CA LEU A 238 11.89 -15.09 -23.58
C LEU A 238 10.82 -14.19 -24.20
N GLY A 239 11.08 -12.89 -24.34
CA GLY A 239 10.15 -11.94 -24.98
C GLY A 239 8.94 -11.57 -24.13
N ARG A 240 9.04 -11.69 -22.80
CA ARG A 240 8.08 -11.08 -21.86
C ARG A 240 8.40 -9.61 -21.68
N VAL A 241 7.38 -8.79 -21.51
CA VAL A 241 7.48 -7.37 -21.24
C VAL A 241 6.47 -7.03 -20.15
N VAL A 242 6.91 -6.30 -19.13
CA VAL A 242 6.06 -5.69 -18.10
C VAL A 242 6.46 -4.24 -17.96
N SER A 243 5.50 -3.34 -17.79
CA SER A 243 5.75 -1.92 -17.60
C SER A 243 5.26 -1.47 -16.23
N VAL A 244 6.16 -0.88 -15.44
CA VAL A 244 5.91 -0.54 -14.03
C VAL A 244 6.47 0.83 -13.70
N THR A 245 6.04 1.46 -12.61
CA THR A 245 6.72 2.67 -12.13
C THR A 245 8.16 2.32 -11.70
N PRO A 246 9.14 3.24 -11.80
CA PRO A 246 10.53 2.95 -11.43
C PRO A 246 10.70 2.39 -10.01
N GLU A 247 9.80 2.74 -9.11
CA GLU A 247 9.80 2.38 -7.70
C GLU A 247 9.09 1.03 -7.44
N HIS A 248 8.43 0.47 -8.46
CA HIS A 248 7.63 -0.74 -8.31
C HIS A 248 8.47 -1.96 -7.89
N PRO A 249 8.05 -2.71 -6.86
CA PRO A 249 8.76 -3.90 -6.41
C PRO A 249 8.63 -5.05 -7.41
N MET A 250 9.77 -5.53 -7.92
CA MET A 250 9.86 -6.65 -8.85
C MET A 250 10.59 -7.83 -8.21
N PHE A 251 9.99 -9.02 -8.30
CA PHE A 251 10.63 -10.26 -7.88
C PHE A 251 11.80 -10.63 -8.82
N VAL A 252 12.89 -11.08 -8.22
CA VAL A 252 14.10 -11.56 -8.88
C VAL A 252 14.48 -12.91 -8.27
N ALA A 253 14.48 -13.96 -9.07
CA ALA A 253 14.89 -15.30 -8.66
C ALA A 253 16.40 -15.49 -8.85
N ASN A 254 17.06 -16.06 -7.84
CA ASN A 254 18.43 -16.52 -8.00
C ASN A 254 18.48 -17.86 -8.77
N ASN A 255 19.67 -18.46 -8.86
CA ASN A 255 19.81 -19.75 -9.51
C ASN A 255 19.10 -20.88 -8.77
N ASP A 256 18.91 -20.82 -7.46
CA ASP A 256 18.31 -21.91 -6.69
C ASP A 256 16.79 -21.77 -6.53
N GLY A 257 16.21 -20.74 -7.16
CA GLY A 257 14.78 -20.46 -7.07
C GLY A 257 14.39 -19.70 -5.81
N ILE A 258 15.36 -19.14 -5.08
CA ILE A 258 15.09 -18.22 -3.98
C ILE A 258 14.74 -16.87 -4.58
N ILE A 259 13.61 -16.32 -4.16
CA ILE A 259 13.14 -15.01 -4.57
C ILE A 259 13.77 -13.94 -3.68
N THR A 260 14.23 -12.87 -4.32
CA THR A 260 14.51 -11.58 -3.70
C THR A 260 13.70 -10.53 -4.44
N VAL A 261 13.52 -9.33 -3.89
CA VAL A 261 12.88 -8.23 -4.63
C VAL A 261 13.86 -7.11 -4.89
N LYS A 262 13.68 -6.43 -6.01
CA LYS A 262 14.36 -5.19 -6.35
C LYS A 262 13.31 -4.18 -6.81
N GLN A 263 13.54 -2.89 -6.54
CA GLN A 263 12.82 -1.85 -7.26
C GLN A 263 13.08 -1.97 -8.77
N ALA A 264 12.08 -1.63 -9.59
CA ALA A 264 12.20 -1.71 -11.04
C ALA A 264 13.40 -0.90 -11.59
N SER A 265 13.70 0.26 -10.98
CA SER A 265 14.86 1.12 -11.27
C SER A 265 16.21 0.43 -11.07
N ASN A 266 16.24 -0.58 -10.19
CA ASN A 266 17.43 -1.36 -9.84
C ASN A 266 17.51 -2.69 -10.59
N ILE A 267 16.57 -2.99 -11.46
CA ILE A 267 16.60 -4.18 -12.32
C ILE A 267 17.70 -4.01 -13.38
N LYS A 268 18.60 -4.98 -13.46
CA LYS A 268 19.73 -4.98 -14.39
C LYS A 268 19.58 -6.07 -15.45
N ILE A 269 20.17 -5.83 -16.62
CA ILE A 269 20.30 -6.87 -17.66
C ILE A 269 20.97 -8.10 -17.04
N GLY A 270 20.34 -9.27 -17.20
CA GLY A 270 20.80 -10.54 -16.64
C GLY A 270 20.08 -10.99 -15.37
N ASP A 271 19.43 -10.08 -14.62
CA ASP A 271 18.55 -10.44 -13.50
C ASP A 271 17.47 -11.42 -13.97
N ARG A 272 17.02 -12.34 -13.09
CA ARG A 272 16.02 -13.33 -13.49
C ARG A 272 14.66 -13.03 -12.89
N ILE A 273 13.67 -12.71 -13.70
CA ILE A 273 12.30 -12.45 -13.25
C ILE A 273 11.54 -13.77 -13.19
N PRO A 274 10.81 -14.08 -12.09
CA PRO A 274 9.99 -15.27 -12.01
C PRO A 274 8.75 -15.15 -12.90
N ILE A 275 8.41 -16.26 -13.52
CA ILE A 275 7.23 -16.45 -14.34
C ILE A 275 6.49 -17.70 -13.88
N LEU A 276 5.17 -17.65 -13.99
CA LEU A 276 4.27 -18.75 -13.74
C LEU A 276 4.66 -19.96 -14.61
N CYS A 277 4.75 -21.14 -14.00
CA CYS A 277 4.97 -22.40 -14.71
C CYS A 277 3.99 -23.50 -14.25
N ASP A 278 3.01 -23.14 -13.44
CA ASP A 278 1.92 -24.01 -13.00
C ASP A 278 0.70 -23.15 -12.70
N TYR A 279 -0.49 -23.73 -12.77
CA TYR A 279 -1.77 -23.07 -12.52
C TYR A 279 -2.45 -23.76 -11.33
N PRO A 280 -3.32 -23.08 -10.55
CA PRO A 280 -3.93 -23.67 -9.36
C PRO A 280 -4.54 -25.05 -9.64
N ASN A 281 -4.36 -25.98 -8.69
CA ASN A 281 -4.58 -27.42 -8.87
C ASN A 281 -5.93 -27.74 -9.54
N GLN A 282 -5.90 -28.22 -10.78
CA GLN A 282 -7.07 -28.59 -11.56
C GLN A 282 -7.38 -30.10 -11.51
N ASP A 283 -6.55 -30.90 -10.85
CA ASP A 283 -6.70 -32.36 -10.89
C ASP A 283 -7.95 -32.83 -10.13
N ASP A 284 -8.46 -32.03 -9.20
CA ASP A 284 -9.71 -32.26 -8.46
C ASP A 284 -10.96 -31.70 -9.16
N LEU A 285 -10.80 -31.02 -10.31
CA LEU A 285 -11.90 -30.43 -11.06
C LEU A 285 -12.61 -31.49 -11.95
N PRO A 286 -13.89 -31.27 -12.30
CA PRO A 286 -14.66 -32.23 -13.08
C PRO A 286 -13.99 -32.61 -14.42
N ASN A 287 -14.05 -33.90 -14.77
CA ASN A 287 -13.59 -34.43 -16.08
C ASN A 287 -14.59 -34.21 -17.22
N GLY A 288 -15.54 -33.29 -17.03
CA GLY A 288 -16.58 -32.99 -17.99
C GLY A 288 -17.48 -31.86 -17.52
N HIS A 289 -18.00 -31.11 -18.49
CA HIS A 289 -18.98 -30.04 -18.26
C HIS A 289 -20.15 -30.25 -19.22
N GLU A 290 -21.38 -30.03 -18.76
CA GLU A 290 -22.57 -30.15 -19.59
C GLU A 290 -23.11 -28.77 -19.93
N ILE A 291 -23.17 -28.45 -21.21
CA ILE A 291 -23.80 -27.22 -21.71
C ILE A 291 -25.27 -27.55 -21.95
N ASP A 292 -26.15 -26.98 -21.12
CA ASP A 292 -27.58 -27.00 -21.34
C ASP A 292 -27.97 -25.92 -22.36
N VAL A 293 -28.04 -26.33 -23.61
CA VAL A 293 -28.32 -25.44 -24.75
C VAL A 293 -29.72 -24.83 -24.64
N ILE A 294 -30.68 -25.52 -24.02
CA ILE A 294 -32.03 -24.98 -23.78
C ILE A 294 -31.95 -23.82 -22.79
N LYS A 295 -31.23 -24.00 -21.68
CA LYS A 295 -31.02 -22.95 -20.68
C LYS A 295 -30.40 -21.70 -21.31
N GLU A 296 -29.39 -21.87 -22.17
CA GLU A 296 -28.69 -20.74 -22.81
C GLU A 296 -29.52 -19.99 -23.87
N LEU A 297 -30.48 -20.67 -24.50
CA LEU A 297 -31.34 -20.12 -25.56
C LEU A 297 -32.65 -19.52 -25.06
N THR A 298 -33.16 -19.94 -23.90
CA THR A 298 -34.47 -19.51 -23.38
C THR A 298 -34.50 -17.99 -23.19
N GLY A 299 -35.52 -17.32 -23.75
CA GLY A 299 -35.66 -15.86 -23.64
C GLY A 299 -34.82 -15.05 -24.65
N ARG A 300 -34.19 -15.69 -25.64
CA ARG A 300 -33.49 -15.02 -26.75
C ARG A 300 -34.27 -15.12 -28.06
N ASP A 301 -33.92 -14.31 -29.06
CA ASP A 301 -34.63 -14.25 -30.36
C ASP A 301 -34.75 -15.60 -31.10
N LEU A 302 -33.82 -16.54 -30.87
CA LEU A 302 -33.87 -17.87 -31.46
C LEU A 302 -35.01 -18.75 -30.89
N ASP A 303 -35.48 -18.50 -29.67
CA ASP A 303 -36.41 -19.36 -28.90
C ASP A 303 -37.69 -19.69 -29.69
N ALA A 304 -38.29 -18.67 -30.31
CA ALA A 304 -39.56 -18.80 -31.04
C ALA A 304 -39.49 -19.72 -32.28
N GLN A 305 -38.29 -20.05 -32.76
CA GLN A 305 -38.08 -20.83 -33.98
C GLN A 305 -37.60 -22.28 -33.70
N LEU A 306 -37.51 -22.65 -32.41
CA LEU A 306 -36.94 -23.94 -31.99
C LEU A 306 -38.02 -25.00 -31.77
N GLY A 307 -37.74 -26.19 -32.29
CA GLY A 307 -38.48 -27.40 -31.97
C GLY A 307 -37.61 -28.46 -31.30
N ILE A 308 -38.27 -29.32 -30.55
CA ILE A 308 -37.73 -30.40 -29.73
C ILE A 308 -38.26 -31.73 -30.27
N ARG A 309 -37.36 -32.70 -30.42
CA ARG A 309 -37.74 -34.10 -30.71
C ARG A 309 -36.88 -35.09 -29.93
N PRO A 310 -37.37 -36.33 -29.68
CA PRO A 310 -36.54 -37.35 -29.05
C PRO A 310 -35.30 -37.69 -29.90
N ALA A 311 -34.17 -37.95 -29.25
CA ALA A 311 -32.90 -38.27 -29.90
C ALA A 311 -32.88 -39.69 -30.49
N LYS A 312 -33.34 -40.68 -29.73
CA LYS A 312 -33.25 -42.11 -30.07
C LYS A 312 -34.56 -42.74 -30.56
N THR A 313 -35.67 -42.01 -30.56
CA THR A 313 -37.00 -42.52 -30.94
C THR A 313 -37.81 -41.46 -31.68
N SER A 314 -39.04 -41.80 -32.07
CA SER A 314 -39.97 -40.84 -32.66
C SER A 314 -40.86 -40.21 -31.61
N LEU A 315 -41.26 -38.95 -31.82
CA LEU A 315 -42.23 -38.27 -30.95
C LEU A 315 -43.55 -39.05 -30.85
N ARG A 316 -43.89 -39.85 -31.87
CA ARG A 316 -45.08 -40.74 -31.86
C ARG A 316 -44.97 -41.90 -30.89
N THR A 317 -43.77 -42.45 -30.70
CA THR A 317 -43.55 -43.59 -29.81
C THR A 317 -43.83 -43.19 -28.36
N VAL A 318 -43.49 -41.95 -27.99
CA VAL A 318 -43.76 -41.39 -26.67
C VAL A 318 -45.13 -40.72 -26.55
N LYS A 319 -45.91 -40.66 -27.65
CA LYS A 319 -47.21 -39.97 -27.71
C LYS A 319 -48.12 -40.35 -26.54
N LYS A 320 -48.34 -41.65 -26.31
CA LYS A 320 -49.26 -42.14 -25.26
C LYS A 320 -48.87 -41.67 -23.86
N GLN A 321 -47.57 -41.49 -23.60
CA GLN A 321 -47.03 -41.08 -22.30
C GLN A 321 -47.18 -39.57 -22.09
N ILE A 322 -46.94 -38.74 -23.12
CA ILE A 322 -47.00 -37.27 -23.01
C ILE A 322 -48.40 -36.69 -23.29
N LEU A 323 -49.31 -37.49 -23.87
CA LEU A 323 -50.68 -37.08 -24.25
C LEU A 323 -51.50 -36.48 -23.09
N PRO A 324 -51.50 -37.09 -21.88
CA PRO A 324 -52.26 -36.56 -20.75
C PRO A 324 -51.72 -35.20 -20.28
N VAL A 325 -50.40 -35.03 -20.30
CA VAL A 325 -49.72 -33.80 -19.87
C VAL A 325 -49.91 -32.69 -20.89
N LEU A 326 -49.89 -33.01 -22.20
CA LEU A 326 -50.24 -32.07 -23.27
C LEU A 326 -51.65 -31.49 -23.12
N ARG A 327 -52.62 -32.30 -22.69
CA ARG A 327 -53.99 -31.83 -22.38
C ARG A 327 -53.99 -30.88 -21.19
N LYS A 328 -53.26 -31.22 -20.12
CA LYS A 328 -53.09 -30.33 -18.95
C LYS A 328 -52.40 -29.01 -19.31
N ALA A 329 -51.49 -29.03 -20.29
CA ALA A 329 -50.82 -27.85 -20.82
C ALA A 329 -51.69 -26.99 -21.77
N GLY A 330 -52.97 -27.33 -21.96
CA GLY A 330 -53.91 -26.58 -22.78
C GLY A 330 -53.80 -26.81 -24.29
N VAL A 331 -53.10 -27.86 -24.73
CA VAL A 331 -52.91 -28.16 -26.16
C VAL A 331 -54.17 -28.81 -26.75
N THR A 332 -54.72 -28.20 -27.80
CA THR A 332 -55.97 -28.67 -28.43
C THR A 332 -55.78 -29.95 -29.24
N SER A 333 -56.89 -30.63 -29.50
CA SER A 333 -56.91 -31.87 -30.29
C SER A 333 -56.44 -31.67 -31.74
N GLN A 334 -56.46 -30.44 -32.25
CA GLN A 334 -55.94 -30.07 -33.56
C GLN A 334 -54.42 -29.82 -33.52
N GLN A 335 -53.93 -29.10 -32.49
CA GLN A 335 -52.52 -28.76 -32.31
C GLN A 335 -51.64 -29.99 -32.09
N TRP A 336 -52.03 -30.91 -31.20
CA TRP A 336 -51.23 -32.10 -30.98
C TRP A 336 -51.24 -33.06 -32.18
N CYS A 337 -52.30 -33.09 -33.00
CA CYS A 337 -52.37 -33.89 -34.22
C CYS A 337 -51.40 -33.33 -35.27
N HIS A 338 -51.21 -32.00 -35.27
CA HIS A 338 -50.18 -31.34 -36.06
C HIS A 338 -48.77 -31.79 -35.63
N TYR A 339 -48.46 -31.78 -34.32
CA TYR A 339 -47.14 -32.22 -33.81
C TYR A 339 -46.79 -33.70 -34.12
N PHE A 340 -47.78 -34.57 -34.31
CA PHE A 340 -47.57 -36.00 -34.58
C PHE A 340 -47.74 -36.46 -36.06
N LYS A 341 -47.88 -35.57 -37.06
CA LYS A 341 -48.13 -35.93 -38.50
C LYS A 341 -46.95 -36.66 -39.20
N LYS A 342 -47.25 -37.40 -40.29
CA LYS A 342 -46.38 -38.46 -40.92
C LYS A 342 -45.38 -37.94 -41.98
N LYS A 343 -45.60 -36.75 -42.54
CA LYS A 343 -44.67 -36.09 -43.49
C LYS A 343 -44.25 -34.74 -42.91
N GLY A 344 -42.96 -34.58 -42.59
CA GLY A 344 -42.33 -33.26 -42.51
C GLY A 344 -42.13 -32.55 -41.15
N GLY A 345 -42.06 -33.24 -40.00
CA GLY A 345 -41.56 -32.60 -38.76
C GLY A 345 -42.26 -33.02 -37.46
N SER A 346 -41.97 -34.21 -36.94
CA SER A 346 -42.45 -34.62 -35.61
C SER A 346 -41.62 -33.97 -34.49
N HIS A 347 -41.94 -32.73 -34.15
CA HIS A 347 -41.31 -31.96 -33.08
C HIS A 347 -42.33 -31.14 -32.30
N LEU A 348 -41.99 -30.82 -31.05
CA LEU A 348 -42.74 -29.91 -30.19
C LEU A 348 -42.05 -28.54 -30.16
N PRO A 349 -42.77 -27.42 -30.21
CA PRO A 349 -42.19 -26.11 -29.91
C PRO A 349 -41.45 -26.10 -28.55
N LEU A 350 -40.33 -25.38 -28.45
CA LEU A 350 -39.51 -25.34 -27.22
C LEU A 350 -40.31 -24.85 -26.00
N ASN A 351 -41.12 -23.81 -26.16
CA ASN A 351 -41.99 -23.28 -25.10
C ASN A 351 -43.00 -24.32 -24.57
N LEU A 352 -43.49 -25.21 -25.44
CA LEU A 352 -44.38 -26.29 -25.05
C LEU A 352 -43.61 -27.40 -24.33
N PHE A 353 -42.40 -27.72 -24.77
CA PHE A 353 -41.51 -28.64 -24.06
C PHE A 353 -41.22 -28.16 -22.62
N LEU A 354 -40.86 -26.89 -22.43
CA LEU A 354 -40.60 -26.32 -21.10
C LEU A 354 -41.84 -26.40 -20.18
N LYS A 355 -43.03 -26.15 -20.73
CA LYS A 355 -44.30 -26.35 -20.00
C LYS A 355 -44.54 -27.81 -19.63
N LEU A 356 -44.23 -28.76 -20.52
CA LEU A 356 -44.37 -30.19 -20.25
C LEU A 356 -43.38 -30.66 -19.18
N GLU A 357 -42.13 -30.23 -19.24
CA GLU A 357 -41.10 -30.53 -18.24
C GLU A 357 -41.50 -30.02 -16.85
N HIS A 358 -42.10 -28.83 -16.77
CA HIS A 358 -42.61 -28.28 -15.52
C HIS A 358 -43.83 -29.05 -14.97
N LEU A 359 -44.76 -29.45 -15.84
CA LEU A 359 -45.99 -30.16 -15.46
C LEU A 359 -45.78 -31.65 -15.17
N ASP A 360 -44.75 -32.26 -15.75
CA ASP A 360 -44.36 -33.65 -15.53
C ASP A 360 -42.82 -33.78 -15.60
N PRO A 361 -42.12 -33.64 -14.46
CA PRO A 361 -40.66 -33.79 -14.38
C PRO A 361 -40.15 -35.19 -14.77
N GLN A 362 -41.02 -36.20 -14.82
CA GLN A 362 -40.70 -37.58 -15.22
C GLN A 362 -41.06 -37.87 -16.68
N THR A 363 -41.36 -36.83 -17.46
CA THR A 363 -41.63 -36.95 -18.88
C THR A 363 -40.55 -37.74 -19.62
N PRO A 364 -40.89 -38.59 -20.60
CA PRO A 364 -39.90 -39.28 -21.43
C PRO A 364 -39.07 -38.33 -22.31
N LEU A 365 -39.45 -37.04 -22.38
CA LEU A 365 -38.72 -35.97 -23.04
C LEU A 365 -37.82 -35.25 -22.01
N GLN A 366 -36.72 -35.90 -21.59
CA GLN A 366 -35.71 -35.28 -20.71
C GLN A 366 -34.66 -34.54 -21.55
N ARG A 367 -34.04 -33.47 -21.00
CA ARG A 367 -33.07 -32.63 -21.74
C ARG A 367 -31.90 -33.43 -22.34
N ASP A 368 -31.40 -34.44 -21.64
CA ASP A 368 -30.33 -35.34 -22.10
C ASP A 368 -30.76 -36.30 -23.24
N LYS A 369 -32.06 -36.43 -23.50
CA LYS A 369 -32.66 -37.38 -24.45
C LYS A 369 -33.32 -36.71 -25.66
N VAL A 370 -33.17 -35.40 -25.81
CA VAL A 370 -33.82 -34.63 -26.89
C VAL A 370 -32.82 -33.87 -27.76
N LEU A 371 -33.26 -33.56 -28.98
CA LEU A 371 -32.54 -32.78 -29.97
C LEU A 371 -33.34 -31.51 -30.29
N LEU A 372 -32.62 -30.39 -30.39
CA LEU A 372 -33.09 -29.09 -30.84
C LEU A 372 -32.95 -28.95 -32.36
N HIS A 373 -33.87 -28.23 -33.00
CA HIS A 373 -33.73 -27.81 -34.39
C HIS A 373 -34.39 -26.45 -34.64
N SER A 374 -33.87 -25.68 -35.59
CA SER A 374 -34.41 -24.38 -36.01
C SER A 374 -35.20 -24.52 -37.31
N GLY A 375 -36.54 -24.50 -37.25
CA GLY A 375 -37.43 -24.56 -38.44
C GLY A 375 -37.69 -25.96 -39.04
N SER A 376 -38.38 -25.98 -40.20
CA SER A 376 -38.80 -27.20 -40.92
C SER A 376 -37.90 -27.53 -42.12
N GLY A 377 -37.30 -28.73 -42.18
CA GLY A 377 -36.46 -29.16 -43.32
C GLY A 377 -35.27 -30.06 -42.94
N ARG A 378 -34.27 -30.22 -43.82
CA ARG A 378 -33.00 -30.92 -43.51
C ARG A 378 -32.06 -30.02 -42.68
N VAL A 379 -32.49 -29.62 -41.49
CA VAL A 379 -31.73 -28.78 -40.55
C VAL A 379 -30.90 -29.65 -39.60
N ASN A 380 -29.69 -29.24 -39.25
CA ASN A 380 -28.82 -30.03 -38.38
C ASN A 380 -29.36 -30.06 -36.94
N PRO A 381 -29.82 -31.21 -36.43
CA PRO A 381 -30.33 -31.29 -35.07
C PRO A 381 -29.16 -31.23 -34.09
N ILE A 382 -29.29 -30.46 -33.01
CA ILE A 382 -28.25 -30.29 -31.99
C ILE A 382 -28.74 -30.91 -30.67
N PRO A 383 -27.94 -31.71 -29.96
CA PRO A 383 -28.28 -32.18 -28.61
C PRO A 383 -28.65 -31.02 -27.69
N ALA A 384 -29.71 -31.17 -26.90
CA ALA A 384 -30.06 -30.15 -25.90
C ALA A 384 -29.03 -30.07 -24.76
N ILE A 385 -28.34 -31.18 -24.47
CA ILE A 385 -27.15 -31.22 -23.62
C ILE A 385 -25.93 -31.54 -24.47
N ILE A 386 -24.96 -30.63 -24.52
CA ILE A 386 -23.65 -30.88 -25.14
C ILE A 386 -22.65 -31.20 -24.04
N ARG A 387 -22.08 -32.41 -24.07
CA ARG A 387 -21.02 -32.81 -23.15
C ARG A 387 -19.67 -32.30 -23.65
N VAL A 388 -19.00 -31.50 -22.82
CA VAL A 388 -17.61 -31.09 -23.01
C VAL A 388 -16.72 -32.21 -22.49
N ASP A 389 -16.46 -33.18 -23.35
CA ASP A 389 -15.50 -34.26 -23.11
C ASP A 389 -14.18 -33.99 -23.86
N SER A 390 -13.24 -34.94 -23.80
CA SER A 390 -11.94 -34.84 -24.48
C SER A 390 -12.06 -34.62 -25.99
N HIS A 391 -13.08 -35.19 -26.64
CA HIS A 391 -13.29 -35.04 -28.08
C HIS A 391 -13.81 -33.65 -28.42
N PHE A 392 -14.80 -33.17 -27.66
CA PHE A 392 -15.35 -31.83 -27.84
C PHE A 392 -14.32 -30.74 -27.53
N ALA A 393 -13.53 -30.91 -26.45
CA ALA A 393 -12.41 -30.03 -26.11
C ALA A 393 -11.39 -29.92 -27.27
N ARG A 394 -11.04 -31.05 -27.89
CA ARG A 394 -10.17 -31.09 -29.07
C ARG A 394 -10.79 -30.40 -30.28
N LEU A 395 -12.10 -30.55 -30.50
CA LEU A 395 -12.84 -29.84 -31.56
C LEU A 395 -12.82 -28.33 -31.36
N ILE A 396 -12.91 -27.84 -30.12
CA ILE A 396 -12.71 -26.42 -29.80
C ILE A 396 -11.31 -25.99 -30.20
N GLY A 397 -10.28 -26.77 -29.83
CA GLY A 397 -8.91 -26.47 -30.24
C GLY A 397 -8.75 -26.34 -31.76
N TYR A 398 -9.31 -27.27 -32.54
CA TYR A 398 -9.34 -27.17 -34.01
C TYR A 398 -10.09 -25.94 -34.53
N PHE A 399 -11.16 -25.53 -33.85
CA PHE A 399 -11.90 -24.33 -34.24
C PHE A 399 -11.09 -23.05 -33.99
N LEU A 400 -10.35 -22.99 -32.88
CA LEU A 400 -9.53 -21.82 -32.55
C LEU A 400 -8.33 -21.64 -33.48
N SER A 401 -7.88 -22.71 -34.15
CA SER A 401 -6.82 -22.64 -35.14
C SER A 401 -7.33 -22.51 -36.58
N GLU A 402 -8.19 -23.44 -37.01
CA GLU A 402 -8.57 -23.60 -38.42
C GLU A 402 -10.04 -23.25 -38.70
N GLY A 403 -10.76 -22.84 -37.65
CA GLY A 403 -12.18 -22.58 -37.66
C GLY A 403 -12.53 -21.14 -38.01
N CYS A 404 -13.68 -20.95 -38.64
CA CYS A 404 -14.36 -19.67 -38.70
C CYS A 404 -15.87 -19.84 -38.63
N ARG A 405 -16.56 -18.77 -38.21
CA ARG A 405 -18.02 -18.69 -38.26
C ARG A 405 -18.43 -17.73 -39.37
N TYR A 406 -19.33 -18.19 -40.23
CA TYR A 406 -19.96 -17.39 -41.27
C TYR A 406 -21.47 -17.36 -41.08
N ASP A 407 -22.07 -16.17 -40.96
CA ASP A 407 -23.51 -16.01 -40.86
C ASP A 407 -24.12 -15.86 -42.27
N ASP A 408 -24.92 -16.85 -42.69
CA ASP A 408 -25.67 -16.82 -43.94
C ASP A 408 -27.05 -16.21 -43.71
N LYS A 409 -27.16 -14.92 -44.02
CA LYS A 409 -28.41 -14.17 -43.89
C LYS A 409 -29.52 -14.69 -44.81
N ALA A 410 -29.18 -15.22 -45.99
CA ALA A 410 -30.16 -15.71 -46.95
C ALA A 410 -30.79 -17.04 -46.50
N ALA A 411 -29.98 -17.91 -45.87
CA ALA A 411 -30.43 -19.19 -45.33
C ALA A 411 -30.84 -19.13 -43.84
N ASN A 412 -30.84 -17.94 -43.24
CA ASN A 412 -31.10 -17.69 -41.82
C ASN A 412 -30.37 -18.70 -40.88
N THR A 413 -29.09 -18.95 -41.14
CA THR A 413 -28.29 -19.93 -40.39
C THR A 413 -26.84 -19.49 -40.26
N SER A 414 -26.14 -20.03 -39.27
CA SER A 414 -24.68 -19.92 -39.17
C SER A 414 -24.00 -21.16 -39.76
N ARG A 415 -22.80 -20.99 -40.30
CA ARG A 415 -21.90 -22.06 -40.75
C ARG A 415 -20.62 -22.01 -39.94
N LEU A 416 -20.28 -23.11 -39.29
CA LEU A 416 -18.95 -23.37 -38.76
C LEU A 416 -18.14 -24.07 -39.84
N ILE A 417 -16.95 -23.56 -40.13
CA ILE A 417 -16.09 -24.04 -41.21
C ILE A 417 -14.70 -24.27 -40.63
N TRP A 418 -14.19 -25.50 -40.74
CA TRP A 418 -12.78 -25.80 -40.51
C TRP A 418 -12.09 -25.96 -41.86
N THR A 419 -10.97 -25.27 -42.07
CA THR A 419 -10.21 -25.34 -43.33
C THR A 419 -8.87 -26.00 -43.07
N PHE A 420 -8.58 -27.11 -43.75
CA PHE A 420 -7.30 -27.82 -43.61
C PHE A 420 -6.60 -27.92 -44.96
N ARG A 421 -5.30 -28.20 -44.96
CA ARG A 421 -4.59 -28.59 -46.19
C ARG A 421 -5.01 -29.99 -46.61
N ARG A 422 -4.98 -30.24 -47.92
CA ARG A 422 -5.39 -31.54 -48.48
C ARG A 422 -4.60 -32.73 -47.93
N GLU A 423 -3.35 -32.50 -47.53
CA GLU A 423 -2.44 -33.52 -46.99
C GLU A 423 -2.68 -33.85 -45.51
N GLU A 424 -3.46 -33.04 -44.78
CA GLU A 424 -3.77 -33.18 -43.35
C GLU A 424 -4.97 -34.10 -43.12
N VAL A 425 -5.00 -35.22 -43.84
CA VAL A 425 -6.11 -36.19 -43.85
C VAL A 425 -6.46 -36.65 -42.44
N ASP A 426 -5.45 -36.93 -41.61
CA ASP A 426 -5.63 -37.41 -40.25
C ASP A 426 -6.40 -36.40 -39.36
N TYR A 427 -6.19 -35.09 -39.55
CA TYR A 427 -6.91 -34.04 -38.80
C TYR A 427 -8.34 -33.86 -39.31
N ILE A 428 -8.52 -33.91 -40.63
CA ILE A 428 -9.84 -33.84 -41.27
C ILE A 428 -10.71 -35.00 -40.76
N ASP A 429 -10.16 -36.21 -40.70
CA ASP A 429 -10.88 -37.41 -40.29
C ASP A 429 -11.18 -37.39 -38.79
N ASP A 430 -10.29 -36.86 -37.94
CA ASP A 430 -10.55 -36.67 -36.50
C ASP A 430 -11.71 -35.69 -36.28
N VAL A 431 -11.73 -34.53 -36.93
CA VAL A 431 -12.86 -33.57 -36.85
C VAL A 431 -14.16 -34.21 -37.32
N CYS A 432 -14.14 -34.93 -38.44
CA CYS A 432 -15.31 -35.64 -38.98
C CYS A 432 -15.82 -36.72 -38.01
N SER A 433 -14.91 -37.47 -37.38
CA SER A 433 -15.21 -38.49 -36.38
C SER A 433 -15.87 -37.86 -35.15
N ILE A 434 -15.28 -36.80 -34.59
CA ILE A 434 -15.81 -36.09 -33.42
C ILE A 434 -17.23 -35.57 -33.71
N LEU A 435 -17.43 -34.89 -34.84
CA LEU A 435 -18.75 -34.38 -35.25
C LEU A 435 -19.79 -35.51 -35.39
N SER A 436 -19.40 -36.66 -35.92
CA SER A 436 -20.27 -37.83 -36.03
C SER A 436 -20.65 -38.40 -34.66
N GLN A 437 -19.69 -38.51 -33.74
CA GLN A 437 -19.91 -39.04 -32.39
C GLN A 437 -20.90 -38.19 -31.59
N ILE A 438 -20.83 -36.85 -31.72
CA ILE A 438 -21.78 -35.93 -31.09
C ILE A 438 -23.10 -35.77 -31.88
N GLY A 439 -23.28 -36.55 -32.96
CA GLY A 439 -24.51 -36.60 -33.73
C GLY A 439 -24.74 -35.40 -34.67
N ILE A 440 -23.69 -34.63 -34.99
CA ILE A 440 -23.74 -33.43 -35.81
C ILE A 440 -23.37 -33.77 -37.26
N ARG A 441 -24.24 -33.40 -38.19
CA ARG A 441 -23.99 -33.61 -39.62
C ARG A 441 -23.04 -32.56 -40.17
N TYR A 442 -22.16 -32.96 -41.09
CA TYR A 442 -21.21 -32.06 -41.76
C TYR A 442 -21.13 -32.36 -43.25
N SER A 443 -20.49 -31.46 -44.00
CA SER A 443 -20.13 -31.67 -45.40
C SER A 443 -18.63 -31.42 -45.60
N LYS A 444 -17.97 -32.31 -46.33
CA LYS A 444 -16.57 -32.17 -46.76
C LYS A 444 -16.55 -31.62 -48.18
N ARG A 445 -15.84 -30.50 -48.42
CA ARG A 445 -15.74 -29.87 -49.75
C ARG A 445 -14.29 -29.49 -50.06
N GLU A 446 -13.87 -29.77 -51.28
CA GLU A 446 -12.62 -29.20 -51.82
C GLU A 446 -12.87 -27.72 -52.11
N ASN A 447 -12.15 -26.84 -51.41
CA ASN A 447 -12.36 -25.39 -51.50
C ASN A 447 -11.37 -24.73 -52.47
N SER A 448 -10.16 -25.27 -52.57
CA SER A 448 -9.13 -24.93 -53.54
C SER A 448 -8.29 -26.17 -53.86
N PRO A 449 -7.38 -26.16 -54.85
CA PRO A 449 -6.54 -27.32 -55.19
C PRO A 449 -5.80 -27.94 -54.00
N ASN A 450 -5.54 -27.13 -52.96
CA ASN A 450 -4.72 -27.49 -51.81
C ASN A 450 -5.48 -27.50 -50.47
N THR A 451 -6.77 -27.17 -50.42
CA THR A 451 -7.52 -27.05 -49.16
C THR A 451 -8.85 -27.80 -49.17
N VAL A 452 -9.17 -28.39 -48.02
CA VAL A 452 -10.42 -29.11 -47.76
C VAL A 452 -11.14 -28.42 -46.61
N GLN A 453 -12.43 -28.18 -46.78
CA GLN A 453 -13.29 -27.60 -45.76
C GLN A 453 -14.27 -28.63 -45.20
N VAL A 454 -14.33 -28.71 -43.86
CA VAL A 454 -15.41 -29.38 -43.13
C VAL A 454 -16.41 -28.31 -42.70
N ARG A 455 -17.63 -28.36 -43.22
CA ARG A 455 -18.67 -27.35 -42.98
C ARG A 455 -19.85 -27.91 -42.23
N VAL A 456 -20.27 -27.23 -41.17
CA VAL A 456 -21.46 -27.51 -40.36
C VAL A 456 -22.41 -26.32 -40.42
N SER A 457 -23.58 -26.51 -41.04
CA SER A 457 -24.63 -25.49 -41.06
C SER A 457 -25.60 -25.69 -39.89
N SER A 458 -25.53 -24.81 -38.89
CA SER A 458 -26.45 -24.81 -37.74
C SER A 458 -26.45 -23.44 -37.05
N ALA A 459 -27.61 -22.78 -36.99
CA ALA A 459 -27.80 -21.55 -36.22
C ALA A 459 -27.55 -21.78 -34.71
N ILE A 460 -28.01 -22.93 -34.19
CA ILE A 460 -27.87 -23.30 -32.78
C ILE A 460 -26.41 -23.54 -32.43
N LEU A 461 -25.69 -24.35 -33.22
CA LEU A 461 -24.28 -24.64 -32.93
C LEU A 461 -23.40 -23.40 -33.14
N GLY A 462 -23.74 -22.57 -34.14
CA GLY A 462 -23.14 -21.25 -34.31
C GLY A 462 -23.29 -20.39 -33.06
N PHE A 463 -24.51 -20.31 -32.52
CA PHE A 463 -24.81 -19.62 -31.26
C PHE A 463 -23.98 -20.17 -30.11
N VAL A 464 -23.92 -21.50 -29.93
CA VAL A 464 -23.12 -22.12 -28.88
C VAL A 464 -21.64 -21.72 -28.98
N PHE A 465 -21.02 -21.85 -30.16
CA PHE A 465 -19.61 -21.51 -30.33
C PHE A 465 -19.29 -20.02 -30.07
N ARG A 466 -20.21 -19.12 -30.42
CA ARG A 466 -19.96 -17.67 -30.34
C ARG A 466 -20.41 -17.06 -29.02
N GLU A 467 -21.65 -17.33 -28.61
CA GLU A 467 -22.32 -16.62 -27.53
C GLU A 467 -22.25 -17.38 -26.20
N VAL A 468 -22.18 -18.72 -26.23
CA VAL A 468 -22.06 -19.54 -25.02
C VAL A 468 -20.59 -19.81 -24.68
N LEU A 469 -19.84 -20.30 -25.66
CA LEU A 469 -18.42 -20.61 -25.50
C LEU A 469 -17.52 -19.40 -25.69
N GLY A 470 -17.98 -18.37 -26.40
CA GLY A 470 -17.17 -17.17 -26.60
C GLY A 470 -15.96 -17.36 -27.51
N CYS A 471 -15.90 -18.39 -28.37
CA CYS A 471 -14.70 -18.75 -29.13
C CYS A 471 -14.18 -17.67 -30.11
N GLY A 472 -14.94 -16.59 -30.36
CA GLY A 472 -14.64 -15.58 -31.37
C GLY A 472 -15.32 -15.86 -32.71
N LYS A 473 -15.19 -14.92 -33.66
CA LYS A 473 -15.80 -15.01 -35.01
C LYS A 473 -14.78 -15.03 -36.15
N ASP A 474 -13.60 -14.48 -35.91
CA ASP A 474 -12.51 -14.29 -36.86
C ASP A 474 -11.15 -14.48 -36.15
N SER A 475 -10.07 -14.52 -36.92
CA SER A 475 -8.72 -14.80 -36.42
C SER A 475 -8.18 -13.76 -35.42
N TYR A 476 -8.77 -12.57 -35.35
CA TYR A 476 -8.34 -11.50 -34.43
C TYR A 476 -9.06 -11.58 -33.08
N SER A 477 -10.26 -12.16 -33.07
CA SER A 477 -11.14 -12.28 -31.89
C SER A 477 -11.19 -13.68 -31.28
N MET A 478 -10.44 -14.64 -31.83
CA MET A 478 -10.39 -15.99 -31.25
C MET A 478 -9.92 -15.94 -29.79
N GLN A 479 -10.51 -16.78 -28.95
CA GLN A 479 -10.15 -16.94 -27.54
C GLN A 479 -10.60 -18.31 -27.01
N ILE A 480 -9.87 -18.83 -26.02
CA ILE A 480 -10.22 -20.05 -25.30
C ILE A 480 -11.43 -19.77 -24.41
N PRO A 481 -12.50 -20.59 -24.47
CA PRO A 481 -13.66 -20.45 -23.60
C PRO A 481 -13.29 -20.47 -22.11
N ALA A 482 -13.85 -19.54 -21.32
CA ALA A 482 -13.55 -19.40 -19.89
C ALA A 482 -13.78 -20.69 -19.09
N LEU A 483 -14.75 -21.52 -19.50
CA LEU A 483 -15.04 -22.81 -18.86
C LEU A 483 -13.81 -23.74 -18.80
N PHE A 484 -12.88 -23.62 -19.76
CA PHE A 484 -11.70 -24.49 -19.80
C PHE A 484 -10.72 -24.21 -18.66
N TYR A 485 -10.80 -23.06 -17.98
CA TYR A 485 -10.00 -22.79 -16.79
C TYR A 485 -10.61 -23.40 -15.51
N ARG A 486 -11.81 -24.02 -15.60
CA ARG A 486 -12.52 -24.70 -14.50
C ARG A 486 -12.67 -26.21 -14.71
N VAL A 487 -11.94 -26.78 -15.67
CA VAL A 487 -11.94 -28.23 -15.93
C VAL A 487 -10.56 -28.80 -15.66
N ASN A 488 -10.46 -30.12 -15.60
CA ASN A 488 -9.20 -30.77 -15.34
C ASN A 488 -8.15 -30.58 -16.46
N ARG A 489 -6.89 -30.88 -16.11
CA ARG A 489 -5.75 -30.80 -17.03
C ARG A 489 -5.90 -31.65 -18.29
N THR A 490 -6.68 -32.73 -18.24
CA THR A 490 -6.91 -33.60 -19.40
C THR A 490 -7.67 -32.87 -20.51
N LEU A 491 -8.74 -32.15 -20.16
CA LEU A 491 -9.52 -31.37 -21.14
C LEU A 491 -8.72 -30.18 -21.66
N LEU A 492 -7.94 -29.50 -20.81
CA LEU A 492 -7.01 -28.45 -21.23
C LEU A 492 -5.99 -28.94 -22.26
N PHE A 493 -5.41 -30.12 -22.03
CA PHE A 493 -4.46 -30.72 -22.96
C PHE A 493 -5.10 -31.03 -24.32
N GLU A 494 -6.36 -31.45 -24.36
CA GLU A 494 -7.07 -31.69 -25.61
C GLU A 494 -7.36 -30.40 -26.40
N VAL A 495 -7.69 -29.30 -25.71
CA VAL A 495 -7.79 -27.97 -26.37
C VAL A 495 -6.43 -27.57 -26.97
N LEU A 496 -5.34 -27.65 -26.18
CA LEU A 496 -4.00 -27.35 -26.68
C LEU A 496 -3.64 -28.24 -27.89
N LYS A 497 -3.98 -29.53 -27.81
CA LYS A 497 -3.73 -30.50 -28.89
C LYS A 497 -4.42 -30.08 -30.19
N GLY A 498 -5.69 -29.66 -30.14
CA GLY A 498 -6.38 -29.16 -31.32
C GLY A 498 -5.72 -27.92 -31.91
N ILE A 499 -5.35 -26.94 -31.06
CA ILE A 499 -4.70 -25.68 -31.47
C ILE A 499 -3.35 -25.96 -32.16
N ILE A 500 -2.49 -26.76 -31.52
CA ILE A 500 -1.15 -27.07 -32.05
C ILE A 500 -1.21 -27.96 -33.30
N ARG A 501 -2.25 -28.78 -33.46
CA ARG A 501 -2.41 -29.57 -34.69
C ARG A 501 -2.76 -28.71 -35.91
N GLY A 502 -3.55 -27.65 -35.74
CA GLY A 502 -3.86 -26.71 -36.82
C GLY A 502 -2.71 -25.73 -37.07
N ASP A 503 -2.45 -24.84 -36.11
CA ASP A 503 -1.52 -23.72 -36.30
C ASP A 503 -0.08 -24.02 -35.86
N GLY A 504 0.16 -25.20 -35.30
CA GLY A 504 1.46 -25.56 -34.77
C GLY A 504 2.42 -26.13 -35.82
N SER A 505 3.71 -25.92 -35.62
CA SER A 505 4.74 -26.52 -36.48
C SER A 505 5.93 -27.01 -35.67
N LEU A 506 6.46 -28.19 -36.05
CA LEU A 506 7.70 -28.73 -35.49
C LEU A 506 8.89 -28.28 -36.35
N ARG A 507 9.80 -27.51 -35.77
CA ARG A 507 11.08 -27.14 -36.40
C ARG A 507 12.20 -28.03 -35.86
N ALA A 508 12.95 -28.59 -36.79
CA ALA A 508 14.17 -29.35 -36.53
C ALA A 508 15.12 -29.04 -37.69
N ASP A 509 16.08 -28.17 -37.41
CA ASP A 509 17.09 -27.67 -38.34
C ASP A 509 18.46 -28.07 -37.78
N SER A 510 19.41 -28.44 -38.63
CA SER A 510 20.78 -28.84 -38.22
C SER A 510 21.49 -27.74 -37.42
N SER A 511 21.07 -26.48 -37.56
CA SER A 511 21.67 -25.32 -36.91
C SER A 511 20.88 -24.75 -35.71
N ASN A 512 19.65 -25.23 -35.45
CA ASN A 512 18.78 -24.71 -34.39
C ASN A 512 18.24 -25.81 -33.46
N PRO A 513 17.96 -25.53 -32.17
CA PRO A 513 17.29 -26.48 -31.26
C PRO A 513 15.92 -26.92 -31.79
N ILE A 514 15.57 -28.19 -31.60
CA ILE A 514 14.21 -28.66 -31.90
C ILE A 514 13.17 -27.86 -31.10
N SER A 515 12.12 -27.41 -31.78
CA SER A 515 11.07 -26.59 -31.16
C SER A 515 9.69 -26.81 -31.78
N ILE A 516 8.66 -26.62 -30.97
CA ILE A 516 7.26 -26.54 -31.40
C ILE A 516 6.88 -25.06 -31.40
N ARG A 517 6.43 -24.55 -32.54
CA ARG A 517 5.95 -23.17 -32.69
C ARG A 517 4.45 -23.13 -32.84
N TYR A 518 3.86 -22.06 -32.34
CA TYR A 518 2.47 -21.68 -32.52
C TYR A 518 2.42 -20.19 -32.88
N ALA A 519 1.53 -19.78 -33.79
CA ALA A 519 1.37 -18.39 -34.17
C ALA A 519 -0.11 -18.02 -34.25
N THR A 520 -0.47 -16.80 -33.85
CA THR A 520 -1.84 -16.29 -33.98
C THR A 520 -1.85 -14.77 -34.14
N THR A 521 -2.91 -14.25 -34.76
CA THR A 521 -3.19 -12.80 -34.83
C THR A 521 -4.03 -12.29 -33.66
N SER A 522 -4.59 -13.17 -32.83
CA SER A 522 -5.33 -12.77 -31.63
C SER A 522 -4.38 -12.61 -30.44
N ARG A 523 -4.26 -11.38 -29.93
CA ARG A 523 -3.45 -11.08 -28.73
C ARG A 523 -3.96 -11.84 -27.49
N LEU A 524 -5.27 -11.97 -27.35
CA LEU A 524 -5.89 -12.64 -26.21
C LEU A 524 -5.67 -14.15 -26.28
N LEU A 525 -5.92 -14.78 -27.44
CA LEU A 525 -5.65 -16.21 -27.64
C LEU A 525 -4.16 -16.51 -27.41
N PHE A 526 -3.27 -15.66 -27.89
CA PHE A 526 -1.84 -15.79 -27.64
C PHE A 526 -1.50 -15.86 -26.14
N GLN A 527 -2.08 -14.99 -25.32
CA GLN A 527 -1.86 -14.98 -23.87
C GLN A 527 -2.53 -16.16 -23.16
N GLN A 528 -3.71 -16.58 -23.64
CA GLN A 528 -4.42 -17.76 -23.12
C GLN A 528 -3.69 -19.06 -23.45
N VAL A 529 -3.15 -19.21 -24.66
CA VAL A 529 -2.33 -20.37 -25.04
C VAL A 529 -1.03 -20.36 -24.25
N LEU A 530 -0.45 -19.19 -23.98
CA LEU A 530 0.73 -19.10 -23.12
C LEU A 530 0.42 -19.52 -21.68
N LEU A 531 -0.68 -19.04 -21.10
CA LEU A 531 -1.15 -19.45 -19.78
C LEU A 531 -1.48 -20.95 -19.73
N LEU A 532 -2.10 -21.49 -20.78
CA LEU A 532 -2.40 -22.92 -20.94
C LEU A 532 -1.14 -23.76 -20.96
N LEU A 533 -0.11 -23.33 -21.70
CA LEU A 533 1.21 -23.98 -21.69
C LEU A 533 1.81 -23.95 -20.29
N HIS A 534 1.78 -22.81 -19.59
CA HIS A 534 2.24 -22.73 -18.20
C HIS A 534 1.42 -23.67 -17.29
N SER A 535 0.11 -23.75 -17.45
CA SER A 535 -0.81 -24.60 -16.66
C SER A 535 -0.52 -26.10 -16.82
N LEU A 536 0.06 -26.47 -17.97
CA LEU A 536 0.47 -27.83 -18.29
C LEU A 536 1.97 -28.06 -18.01
N GLY A 537 2.64 -27.12 -17.35
CA GLY A 537 4.04 -27.22 -16.98
C GLY A 537 5.01 -26.97 -18.13
N TYR A 538 4.65 -26.23 -19.17
CA TYR A 538 5.52 -25.87 -20.30
C TYR A 538 5.89 -24.39 -20.30
N VAL A 539 7.16 -24.08 -20.54
CA VAL A 539 7.68 -22.71 -20.67
C VAL A 539 7.98 -22.42 -22.14
N ALA A 540 7.26 -21.45 -22.70
CA ALA A 540 7.41 -21.00 -24.09
C ALA A 540 8.09 -19.63 -24.18
N SER A 541 8.92 -19.39 -25.19
CA SER A 541 9.28 -18.01 -25.57
C SER A 541 8.16 -17.36 -26.38
N SER A 542 8.05 -16.05 -26.28
CA SER A 542 7.13 -15.21 -27.03
C SER A 542 7.86 -14.25 -27.97
N LYS A 543 7.24 -13.94 -29.10
CA LYS A 543 7.68 -12.86 -29.99
C LYS A 543 6.46 -12.25 -30.70
N SER A 544 6.51 -10.97 -31.02
CA SER A 544 5.58 -10.33 -31.95
C SER A 544 6.34 -9.88 -33.20
N THR A 545 5.78 -10.15 -34.38
CA THR A 545 6.36 -9.76 -35.67
C THR A 545 5.33 -9.03 -36.53
N TRP A 546 5.79 -8.08 -37.33
CA TRP A 546 5.00 -7.43 -38.36
C TRP A 546 5.44 -7.96 -39.72
N THR A 547 4.49 -8.25 -40.62
CA THR A 547 4.80 -8.57 -42.02
C THR A 547 4.41 -7.41 -42.92
N GLN A 548 5.05 -7.28 -44.08
CA GLN A 548 4.80 -6.17 -45.03
C GLN A 548 3.33 -6.06 -45.50
N LYS A 549 2.52 -7.11 -45.31
CA LYS A 549 1.12 -7.18 -45.75
C LYS A 549 0.10 -7.17 -44.59
N SER A 550 0.53 -7.18 -43.33
CA SER A 550 -0.39 -7.32 -42.18
C SER A 550 -0.71 -5.98 -41.54
N THR A 551 -2.00 -5.75 -41.23
CA THR A 551 -2.50 -4.59 -40.47
C THR A 551 -2.39 -4.76 -38.95
N VAL A 552 -2.09 -5.98 -38.49
CA VAL A 552 -1.91 -6.35 -37.07
C VAL A 552 -0.64 -7.20 -36.90
N PRO A 553 -0.03 -7.22 -35.71
CA PRO A 553 1.12 -8.09 -35.45
C PRO A 553 0.71 -9.57 -35.37
N ILE A 554 1.63 -10.44 -35.79
CA ILE A 554 1.55 -11.88 -35.56
C ILE A 554 2.28 -12.18 -34.25
N TYR A 555 1.61 -12.87 -33.33
CA TYR A 555 2.18 -13.29 -32.06
C TYR A 555 2.59 -14.76 -32.14
N GLU A 556 3.85 -15.04 -31.83
CA GLU A 556 4.45 -16.37 -31.93
C GLU A 556 4.87 -16.88 -30.55
N LEU A 557 4.51 -18.13 -30.25
CA LEU A 557 5.03 -18.91 -29.13
C LEU A 557 5.96 -20.00 -29.65
N GLU A 558 7.04 -20.25 -28.92
CA GLU A 558 7.99 -21.32 -29.24
C GLU A 558 8.35 -22.09 -27.97
N VAL A 559 8.01 -23.38 -27.93
CA VAL A 559 8.45 -24.33 -26.90
C VAL A 559 9.68 -25.06 -27.43
N TYR A 560 10.80 -24.95 -26.73
CA TYR A 560 12.07 -25.57 -27.11
C TYR A 560 12.64 -26.39 -25.94
N GLY A 561 13.62 -27.24 -26.26
CA GLY A 561 14.28 -28.11 -25.30
C GLY A 561 13.71 -29.52 -25.34
N MET A 562 14.60 -30.51 -25.40
CA MET A 562 14.27 -31.90 -25.70
C MET A 562 13.21 -32.47 -24.75
N GLY A 563 13.32 -32.24 -23.44
CA GLY A 563 12.35 -32.73 -22.46
C GLY A 563 10.93 -32.17 -22.68
N GLN A 564 10.80 -30.86 -22.93
CA GLN A 564 9.49 -30.24 -23.18
C GLN A 564 8.90 -30.71 -24.52
N VAL A 565 9.73 -30.75 -25.56
CA VAL A 565 9.30 -31.17 -26.90
C VAL A 565 8.93 -32.66 -26.93
N GLN A 566 9.68 -33.52 -26.24
CA GLN A 566 9.36 -34.95 -26.15
C GLN A 566 8.06 -35.18 -25.38
N SER A 567 7.82 -34.45 -24.28
CA SER A 567 6.56 -34.51 -23.52
C SER A 567 5.37 -34.01 -24.36
N LEU A 568 5.56 -32.99 -25.21
CA LEU A 568 4.53 -32.47 -26.11
C LEU A 568 4.41 -33.25 -27.43
N ALA A 569 5.35 -34.14 -27.78
CA ALA A 569 5.39 -34.80 -29.09
C ALA A 569 4.11 -35.61 -29.36
N ASN A 570 3.52 -36.20 -28.31
CA ASN A 570 2.26 -36.96 -28.36
C ASN A 570 1.03 -36.13 -28.77
N ILE A 571 1.17 -34.81 -28.91
CA ILE A 571 0.14 -33.96 -29.51
C ILE A 571 -0.03 -34.26 -31.01
N PHE A 572 1.05 -34.58 -31.72
CA PHE A 572 0.99 -34.86 -33.16
C PHE A 572 0.44 -36.28 -33.44
N LEU A 573 -0.24 -36.45 -34.57
CA LEU A 573 -0.71 -37.78 -35.00
C LEU A 573 0.45 -38.64 -35.51
N PRO A 574 0.31 -40.00 -35.54
CA PRO A 574 1.41 -40.95 -35.77
C PRO A 574 2.30 -40.66 -37.00
N ARG A 575 1.73 -40.14 -38.08
CA ARG A 575 2.46 -39.79 -39.31
C ARG A 575 3.43 -38.61 -39.14
N LEU A 576 3.10 -37.64 -38.30
CA LEU A 576 3.96 -36.51 -37.96
C LEU A 576 4.87 -36.85 -36.77
N LEU A 577 4.39 -37.69 -35.86
CA LEU A 577 5.17 -38.25 -34.75
C LEU A 577 6.39 -39.03 -35.27
N SER A 578 6.23 -39.89 -36.30
CA SER A 578 7.36 -40.63 -36.87
C SER A 578 8.42 -39.71 -37.48
N LYS A 579 8.02 -38.63 -38.16
CA LYS A 579 8.95 -37.59 -38.65
C LYS A 579 9.64 -36.85 -37.49
N ALA A 580 8.91 -36.59 -36.41
CA ALA A 580 9.46 -35.95 -35.21
C ALA A 580 10.45 -36.86 -34.49
N GLU A 581 10.10 -38.14 -34.30
CA GLU A 581 10.92 -39.17 -33.65
C GLU A 581 12.20 -39.47 -34.44
N THR A 582 12.12 -39.58 -35.77
CA THR A 582 13.31 -39.74 -36.63
C THR A 582 14.25 -38.55 -36.50
N ARG A 583 13.72 -37.32 -36.55
CA ARG A 583 14.54 -36.11 -36.37
C ARG A 583 15.08 -35.96 -34.95
N LEU A 584 14.33 -36.38 -33.93
CA LEU A 584 14.77 -36.41 -32.53
C LEU A 584 15.94 -37.41 -32.34
N LYS A 585 15.92 -38.56 -33.03
CA LYS A 585 16.98 -39.57 -33.00
C LYS A 585 18.25 -39.11 -33.73
N GLU A 586 18.12 -38.34 -34.82
CA GLU A 586 19.25 -37.87 -35.64
C GLU A 586 19.92 -36.59 -35.09
N TYR A 587 19.27 -35.87 -34.17
CA TYR A 587 19.72 -34.58 -33.68
C TYR A 587 20.89 -34.69 -32.67
N LYS A 588 22.08 -34.19 -33.04
CA LYS A 588 23.25 -34.08 -32.15
C LYS A 588 23.33 -32.68 -31.54
N PHE A 589 23.23 -32.59 -30.21
CA PHE A 589 23.20 -31.31 -29.50
C PHE A 589 24.53 -30.56 -29.61
N PRO A 590 24.55 -29.25 -29.93
CA PRO A 590 25.75 -28.44 -29.72
C PRO A 590 26.03 -28.37 -28.21
N LYS A 591 27.22 -28.78 -27.77
CA LYS A 591 27.65 -28.81 -26.35
C LYS A 591 27.45 -27.48 -25.58
N SER A 592 27.15 -26.38 -26.27
CA SER A 592 27.02 -25.02 -25.75
C SER A 592 25.60 -24.46 -25.65
N ALA A 593 24.54 -25.18 -26.05
CA ALA A 593 23.18 -24.62 -26.00
C ALA A 593 22.65 -24.54 -24.56
N ARG A 594 22.90 -23.39 -23.91
CA ARG A 594 22.42 -23.05 -22.56
C ARG A 594 20.90 -22.89 -22.54
N SER A 595 20.25 -23.42 -21.49
CA SER A 595 18.81 -23.19 -21.24
C SER A 595 18.52 -21.68 -21.12
N ARG A 596 17.49 -21.20 -21.82
CA ARG A 596 17.11 -19.77 -21.80
C ARG A 596 16.25 -19.40 -20.58
N PHE A 597 15.71 -20.38 -19.85
CA PHE A 597 15.05 -20.21 -18.55
C PHE A 597 15.61 -21.20 -17.53
N LYS A 598 15.25 -21.04 -16.25
CA LYS A 598 15.58 -21.99 -15.19
C LYS A 598 14.29 -22.33 -14.47
N ARG A 599 13.98 -23.62 -14.36
CA ARG A 599 12.79 -24.12 -13.67
C ARG A 599 13.10 -24.34 -12.20
N HIS A 600 12.12 -23.98 -11.37
CA HIS A 600 12.16 -24.00 -9.91
C HIS A 600 10.89 -24.70 -9.43
N GLU A 601 10.77 -26.00 -9.75
CA GLU A 601 9.54 -26.79 -9.56
C GLU A 601 8.35 -26.19 -10.35
N ASN A 602 7.46 -25.47 -9.65
CA ASN A 602 6.17 -24.99 -10.18
C ASN A 602 6.21 -23.55 -10.73
N PHE A 603 7.37 -22.90 -10.69
CA PHE A 603 7.62 -21.65 -11.42
C PHE A 603 8.93 -21.73 -12.21
N ALA A 604 9.16 -20.76 -13.09
CA ALA A 604 10.40 -20.62 -13.82
C ALA A 604 10.94 -19.20 -13.71
N SER A 605 12.19 -18.99 -14.08
CA SER A 605 12.81 -17.66 -14.10
C SER A 605 13.45 -17.37 -15.45
N VAL A 606 13.30 -16.14 -15.93
CA VAL A 606 13.76 -15.67 -17.25
C VAL A 606 14.65 -14.45 -17.11
N LYS A 607 15.67 -14.32 -17.95
CA LYS A 607 16.65 -13.24 -17.81
C LYS A 607 16.12 -11.93 -18.38
N VAL A 608 16.32 -10.82 -17.69
CA VAL A 608 16.17 -9.47 -18.23
C VAL A 608 17.18 -9.28 -19.35
N LYS A 609 16.68 -8.83 -20.50
CA LYS A 609 17.46 -8.54 -21.71
C LYS A 609 17.62 -7.04 -21.94
N LYS A 610 16.61 -6.25 -21.55
CA LYS A 610 16.56 -4.80 -21.76
C LYS A 610 15.65 -4.18 -20.71
N VAL A 611 16.00 -2.99 -20.23
CA VAL A 611 15.15 -2.12 -19.41
C VAL A 611 15.07 -0.80 -20.17
N GLU A 612 13.87 -0.32 -20.44
CA GLU A 612 13.63 0.94 -21.16
C GLU A 612 12.84 1.89 -20.29
N GLU A 613 13.25 3.15 -20.28
CA GLU A 613 12.52 4.21 -19.61
C GLU A 613 11.62 4.95 -20.59
N VAL A 614 10.40 5.25 -20.15
CA VAL A 614 9.42 6.03 -20.90
C VAL A 614 8.90 7.14 -19.99
N ASN A 615 9.09 8.39 -20.40
CA ASN A 615 8.58 9.57 -19.69
C ASN A 615 7.26 10.04 -20.31
N GLY A 616 6.36 10.56 -19.48
CA GLY A 616 5.00 10.99 -19.86
C GLY A 616 3.99 10.71 -18.76
N GLU A 617 2.76 11.19 -18.89
CA GLU A 617 1.71 10.95 -17.90
C GLU A 617 0.94 9.65 -18.25
N PHE A 618 1.14 8.61 -17.45
CA PHE A 618 0.57 7.28 -17.70
C PHE A 618 -0.43 6.89 -16.61
N PRO A 619 -1.62 6.38 -16.96
CA PRO A 619 -2.47 5.71 -15.99
C PRO A 619 -1.82 4.38 -15.57
N VAL A 620 -1.57 4.25 -14.28
CA VAL A 620 -1.03 3.07 -13.61
C VAL A 620 -2.04 2.52 -12.61
N TYR A 621 -1.98 1.24 -12.32
CA TYR A 621 -3.01 0.48 -11.61
C TYR A 621 -2.38 -0.45 -10.57
N ASN A 622 -3.11 -0.76 -9.52
CA ASN A 622 -2.68 -1.77 -8.55
C ASN A 622 -3.88 -2.50 -7.95
N LEU A 623 -3.63 -3.65 -7.32
CA LEU A 623 -4.61 -4.44 -6.59
C LEU A 623 -4.13 -4.67 -5.16
N GLU A 624 -5.00 -4.42 -4.19
CA GLU A 624 -4.80 -4.90 -2.82
C GLU A 624 -5.23 -6.37 -2.75
N VAL A 625 -4.26 -7.28 -2.74
CA VAL A 625 -4.46 -8.73 -2.72
C VAL A 625 -4.13 -9.29 -1.33
N ASP A 626 -5.07 -10.04 -0.75
CA ASP A 626 -4.91 -10.67 0.56
C ASP A 626 -4.03 -11.94 0.51
N GLY A 627 -3.23 -12.15 1.55
CA GLY A 627 -2.44 -13.38 1.72
C GLY A 627 -1.09 -13.33 1.01
N THR A 628 -1.07 -13.58 -0.30
CA THR A 628 0.18 -13.69 -1.09
C THR A 628 0.83 -12.35 -1.41
N HIS A 629 0.06 -11.27 -1.35
CA HIS A 629 0.49 -9.91 -1.66
C HIS A 629 1.22 -9.80 -3.02
N ASN A 630 0.78 -10.61 -3.99
CA ASN A 630 1.26 -10.57 -5.36
C ASN A 630 0.14 -11.01 -6.31
N TYR A 631 0.34 -10.77 -7.59
CA TYR A 631 -0.52 -11.28 -8.65
C TYR A 631 0.29 -11.57 -9.91
N VAL A 632 -0.23 -12.46 -10.75
CA VAL A 632 0.34 -12.79 -12.06
C VAL A 632 -0.17 -11.79 -13.09
N THR A 633 0.73 -11.29 -13.94
CA THR A 633 0.43 -10.32 -15.01
C THR A 633 1.00 -10.77 -16.36
N THR A 634 0.99 -9.87 -17.36
CA THR A 634 1.35 -10.13 -18.77
C THR A 634 2.50 -11.10 -18.92
N GLY A 635 2.30 -12.12 -19.76
CA GLY A 635 3.35 -13.08 -20.04
C GLY A 635 3.63 -14.08 -18.90
N GLY A 636 2.76 -14.11 -17.89
CA GLY A 636 2.90 -14.94 -16.69
C GLY A 636 3.89 -14.38 -15.68
N ILE A 637 4.29 -13.10 -15.76
CA ILE A 637 5.21 -12.50 -14.79
C ILE A 637 4.52 -12.39 -13.44
N ILE A 638 5.17 -12.84 -12.36
CA ILE A 638 4.67 -12.68 -10.99
C ILE A 638 5.12 -11.30 -10.48
N THR A 639 4.20 -10.49 -9.95
CA THR A 639 4.39 -9.06 -9.62
C THR A 639 3.83 -8.73 -8.23
N HIS A 640 4.46 -7.82 -7.48
CA HIS A 640 4.21 -7.61 -6.03
C HIS A 640 3.17 -6.49 -5.72
N ASN A 641 2.55 -6.50 -4.53
CA ASN A 641 1.54 -5.54 -4.00
C ASN A 641 2.16 -4.42 -3.07
N CYS A 642 1.37 -3.48 -2.52
CA CYS A 642 1.81 -2.44 -1.55
C CYS A 642 1.90 -2.95 -0.09
N ILE A 643 2.57 -2.19 0.79
CA ILE A 643 2.93 -2.59 2.18
C ILE A 643 1.79 -2.46 3.19
N GLY A 644 0.92 -1.47 2.98
CA GLY A 644 -0.36 -1.37 3.65
C GLY A 644 -0.36 -0.84 5.10
N VAL A 645 0.34 0.29 5.36
CA VAL A 645 0.18 1.11 6.57
C VAL A 645 -0.27 2.51 6.15
N PRO A 646 -1.42 3.03 6.63
CA PRO A 646 -1.94 4.33 6.20
C PRO A 646 -1.25 5.50 6.92
N THR A 647 -0.98 6.59 6.19
CA THR A 647 -0.68 7.91 6.77
C THR A 647 -2.00 8.65 6.99
N VAL A 648 -2.36 8.86 8.25
CA VAL A 648 -3.72 9.31 8.63
C VAL A 648 -3.78 10.76 9.08
N GLY A 649 -2.65 11.45 9.15
CA GLY A 649 -2.57 12.85 9.57
C GLY A 649 -1.12 13.34 9.61
N GLY A 650 -0.91 14.48 10.25
CA GLY A 650 0.38 15.17 10.28
C GLY A 650 0.17 16.67 10.26
N GLU A 651 1.26 17.41 10.11
CA GLU A 651 1.23 18.87 9.98
C GLU A 651 2.39 19.32 9.09
N VAL A 652 2.28 20.52 8.52
CA VAL A 652 3.41 21.14 7.82
C VAL A 652 3.55 22.61 8.21
N GLU A 653 4.79 23.04 8.43
CA GLU A 653 5.15 24.44 8.68
C GLU A 653 6.24 24.88 7.69
N PHE A 654 6.04 26.05 7.09
CA PHE A 654 6.97 26.75 6.23
C PHE A 654 7.54 27.96 6.98
N ASP A 655 8.86 27.98 7.15
CA ASP A 655 9.61 29.08 7.77
C ASP A 655 11.03 29.15 7.20
N PRO A 656 11.58 30.35 6.91
CA PRO A 656 12.93 30.48 6.37
C PRO A 656 14.04 29.82 7.20
N SER A 657 13.82 29.60 8.50
CA SER A 657 14.82 28.92 9.35
C SER A 657 15.08 27.46 8.94
N PHE A 658 14.15 26.82 8.20
CA PHE A 658 14.29 25.43 7.74
C PHE A 658 14.80 25.30 6.30
N GLU A 659 15.24 26.40 5.67
CA GLU A 659 15.63 26.38 4.25
C GLU A 659 16.83 25.47 3.96
N ARG A 660 17.77 25.35 4.91
CA ARG A 660 18.92 24.44 4.81
C ARG A 660 18.74 23.14 5.60
N ASN A 661 17.94 23.17 6.66
CA ASN A 661 17.69 22.04 7.54
C ASN A 661 16.18 21.80 7.57
N CYS A 662 15.66 21.05 6.59
CA CYS A 662 14.28 20.61 6.63
C CYS A 662 14.09 19.58 7.76
N LEU A 663 12.88 19.51 8.29
CA LEU A 663 12.52 18.61 9.36
C LEU A 663 11.50 17.61 8.83
N VAL A 664 11.84 16.33 8.91
CA VAL A 664 11.04 15.22 8.38
C VAL A 664 10.87 14.20 9.47
N ASP A 665 9.72 14.26 10.14
CA ASP A 665 9.37 13.41 11.26
C ASP A 665 8.29 12.43 10.86
N VAL A 666 8.30 11.25 11.47
CA VAL A 666 7.29 10.22 11.27
C VAL A 666 6.92 9.65 12.64
N ALA A 667 5.66 9.81 13.04
CA ALA A 667 5.11 9.10 14.18
C ALA A 667 4.35 7.87 13.70
N CYS A 668 4.51 6.74 14.40
CA CYS A 668 3.82 5.50 14.07
C CYS A 668 3.07 4.96 15.28
N VAL A 669 1.91 4.37 15.01
CA VAL A 669 1.03 3.75 15.99
C VAL A 669 0.85 2.28 15.65
N GLY A 670 1.05 1.42 16.64
CA GLY A 670 0.74 -0.01 16.53
C GLY A 670 -0.39 -0.47 17.43
N LEU A 671 -0.93 -1.64 17.09
CA LEU A 671 -1.99 -2.30 17.83
C LEU A 671 -1.61 -3.77 18.06
N GLY A 672 -1.77 -4.24 19.30
CA GLY A 672 -1.46 -5.61 19.65
C GLY A 672 -2.19 -6.11 20.89
N ARG A 673 -1.85 -7.34 21.27
CA ARG A 673 -2.39 -8.04 22.44
C ARG A 673 -1.45 -7.87 23.62
N LYS A 674 -2.00 -7.53 24.80
CA LYS A 674 -1.22 -7.32 26.03
C LYS A 674 -0.38 -8.53 26.42
N ASP A 675 -0.94 -9.73 26.22
CA ASP A 675 -0.32 -11.02 26.52
C ASP A 675 0.70 -11.50 25.48
N LYS A 676 0.86 -10.77 24.37
CA LYS A 676 1.79 -11.07 23.27
C LYS A 676 2.90 -10.05 23.12
N LEU A 677 3.00 -9.09 24.03
CA LEU A 677 4.06 -8.07 24.00
C LEU A 677 5.44 -8.72 24.17
N VAL A 678 6.35 -8.36 23.29
CA VAL A 678 7.77 -8.74 23.37
C VAL A 678 8.57 -7.52 23.82
N LEU A 679 9.52 -7.71 24.72
CA LEU A 679 10.39 -6.62 25.18
C LEU A 679 11.81 -6.84 24.63
N GLY A 680 12.50 -5.76 24.29
CA GLY A 680 13.92 -5.79 23.92
C GLY A 680 14.83 -6.01 25.13
N GLU A 681 14.82 -7.22 25.70
CA GLU A 681 15.72 -7.64 26.80
C GLU A 681 16.23 -9.08 26.63
N ALA A 682 17.53 -9.30 26.80
CA ALA A 682 18.17 -10.62 26.71
C ALA A 682 18.20 -11.35 28.06
N ARG A 683 17.03 -11.74 28.57
CA ARG A 683 16.90 -12.23 29.95
C ARG A 683 17.45 -13.64 30.19
N ASN A 684 17.29 -14.55 29.23
CA ASN A 684 17.63 -15.95 29.46
C ASN A 684 19.00 -16.29 28.87
N VAL A 685 19.90 -16.79 29.71
CA VAL A 685 21.21 -17.29 29.28
C VAL A 685 21.01 -18.53 28.42
N GLY A 686 21.70 -18.59 27.27
CA GLY A 686 21.58 -19.68 26.30
C GLY A 686 20.54 -19.46 25.21
N ASP A 687 19.70 -18.40 25.29
CA ASP A 687 18.84 -18.03 24.17
C ASP A 687 19.69 -17.75 22.92
N LEU A 688 19.22 -18.24 21.78
CA LEU A 688 19.88 -18.07 20.49
C LEU A 688 19.61 -16.67 19.94
N VAL A 689 20.63 -16.05 19.37
CA VAL A 689 20.56 -14.72 18.75
C VAL A 689 20.46 -14.87 17.24
N TYR A 690 19.36 -14.37 16.68
CA TYR A 690 19.10 -14.33 15.25
C TYR A 690 19.13 -12.90 14.73
N LEU A 691 19.79 -12.70 13.60
CA LEU A 691 19.61 -11.54 12.75
C LEU A 691 18.63 -11.91 11.65
N VAL A 692 17.55 -11.15 11.51
CA VAL A 692 16.46 -11.40 10.56
C VAL A 692 16.26 -10.18 9.67
N GLY A 693 16.00 -10.41 8.38
CA GLY A 693 15.71 -9.38 7.38
C GLY A 693 16.80 -9.21 6.32
N GLY A 694 17.09 -7.96 5.97
CA GLY A 694 18.01 -7.57 4.91
C GLY A 694 19.47 -7.97 5.16
N ARG A 695 20.25 -8.08 4.08
CA ARG A 695 21.71 -8.33 4.17
C ARG A 695 22.45 -7.08 4.65
N THR A 696 23.46 -7.29 5.47
CA THR A 696 24.32 -6.22 5.98
C THR A 696 25.24 -5.72 4.87
N GLY A 697 25.17 -4.43 4.54
CA GLY A 697 26.00 -3.79 3.52
C GLY A 697 26.66 -2.52 4.04
N ARG A 698 27.40 -1.83 3.17
CA ARG A 698 28.02 -0.52 3.50
C ARG A 698 27.02 0.65 3.44
N ASP A 699 25.81 0.46 3.94
CA ASP A 699 24.77 1.49 4.00
C ASP A 699 24.84 2.24 5.33
N GLY A 700 24.81 3.58 5.28
CA GLY A 700 24.73 4.41 6.48
C GLY A 700 25.89 4.19 7.47
N ILE A 701 27.06 3.77 7.00
CA ILE A 701 28.24 3.62 7.86
C ILE A 701 28.53 4.99 8.50
N ARG A 702 28.45 5.05 9.83
CA ARG A 702 28.54 6.29 10.63
C ARG A 702 27.38 7.28 10.42
N GLY A 703 26.20 6.80 9.99
CA GLY A 703 24.99 7.62 9.84
C GLY A 703 24.57 8.33 11.14
N ALA A 704 24.57 7.61 12.27
CA ALA A 704 24.32 8.21 13.59
C ALA A 704 25.33 9.30 13.98
N SER A 705 26.61 9.14 13.58
CA SER A 705 27.65 10.15 13.77
C SER A 705 27.46 11.36 12.85
N PHE A 706 27.00 11.12 11.62
CA PHE A 706 26.66 12.16 10.65
C PHE A 706 25.48 13.02 11.15
N ALA A 707 24.42 12.40 11.68
CA ALA A 707 23.30 13.08 12.33
C ALA A 707 23.67 13.80 13.65
N SER A 708 24.90 13.60 14.15
CA SER A 708 25.43 14.27 15.36
C SER A 708 26.37 15.44 15.01
N LYS A 709 26.30 15.95 13.78
CA LYS A 709 27.10 17.09 13.28
C LYS A 709 26.25 18.02 12.42
N THR A 710 26.79 19.22 12.20
CA THR A 710 26.16 20.27 11.40
C THR A 710 26.37 20.03 9.91
N LEU A 711 25.37 20.32 9.07
CA LEU A 711 25.49 20.21 7.62
C LEU A 711 26.46 21.26 7.05
N THR A 712 27.30 20.84 6.11
CA THR A 712 28.30 21.69 5.40
C THR A 712 28.10 21.61 3.89
N ASP A 713 28.70 22.50 3.11
CA ASP A 713 28.65 22.42 1.63
C ASP A 713 29.31 21.15 1.07
N LYS A 714 30.12 20.45 1.88
CA LYS A 714 30.72 19.16 1.51
C LYS A 714 29.83 17.97 1.83
N SER A 715 28.76 18.15 2.62
CA SER A 715 27.86 17.07 3.03
C SER A 715 27.13 16.43 1.84
N ASP A 716 26.96 17.14 0.72
CA ASP A 716 26.45 16.59 -0.54
C ASP A 716 27.33 15.47 -1.13
N THR A 717 28.61 15.40 -0.73
CA THR A 717 29.53 14.32 -1.12
C THR A 717 29.44 13.09 -0.22
N GLU A 718 28.71 13.17 0.90
CA GLU A 718 28.51 12.10 1.88
C GLU A 718 27.23 11.28 1.61
N ARG A 719 26.75 11.25 0.36
CA ARG A 719 25.57 10.47 -0.07
C ARG A 719 25.62 8.99 0.32
N SER A 720 26.81 8.41 0.55
CA SER A 720 26.93 7.03 1.05
C SER A 720 26.35 6.83 2.46
N ALA A 721 26.15 7.91 3.23
CA ALA A 721 25.47 7.89 4.52
C ALA A 721 23.94 7.84 4.40
N VAL A 722 23.38 8.17 3.23
CA VAL A 722 21.95 8.08 2.95
C VAL A 722 21.59 6.63 2.61
N GLN A 723 20.62 6.11 3.36
CA GLN A 723 20.15 4.73 3.25
C GLN A 723 19.20 4.56 2.05
N VAL A 724 19.15 3.36 1.48
CA VAL A 724 18.17 3.00 0.44
C VAL A 724 17.00 2.28 1.11
N PRO A 725 15.74 2.74 0.92
CA PRO A 725 14.59 2.07 1.50
C PRO A 725 14.32 0.72 0.82
N ASP A 726 14.07 -0.34 1.59
CA ASP A 726 13.47 -1.60 1.09
C ASP A 726 12.10 -1.83 1.75
N PRO A 727 11.07 -1.15 1.25
CA PRO A 727 9.77 -1.15 1.89
C PRO A 727 9.09 -2.54 1.66
N PHE A 728 9.55 -3.33 0.67
CA PHE A 728 9.13 -4.72 0.45
C PHE A 728 9.60 -5.68 1.56
N THR A 729 10.92 -5.73 1.80
CA THR A 729 11.47 -6.64 2.83
C THR A 729 10.83 -6.32 4.18
N LYS A 730 10.50 -5.04 4.40
CA LYS A 730 9.75 -4.58 5.56
C LYS A 730 8.36 -5.22 5.69
N LYS A 731 7.57 -5.34 4.61
CA LYS A 731 6.27 -6.02 4.66
C LYS A 731 6.42 -7.49 5.04
N LEU A 732 7.36 -8.20 4.43
CA LEU A 732 7.63 -9.60 4.78
C LEU A 732 8.05 -9.74 6.24
N ILE A 733 8.93 -8.85 6.72
CA ILE A 733 9.33 -8.80 8.12
C ILE A 733 8.13 -8.54 9.03
N ILE A 734 7.23 -7.60 8.71
CA ILE A 734 6.02 -7.35 9.50
C ILE A 734 5.21 -8.63 9.67
N GLU A 735 4.91 -9.35 8.58
CA GLU A 735 4.07 -10.56 8.67
C GLU A 735 4.81 -11.71 9.36
N ALA A 736 6.08 -11.92 9.04
CA ALA A 736 6.88 -12.96 9.67
C ALA A 736 7.02 -12.73 11.18
N ILE A 737 7.35 -11.52 11.60
CA ILE A 737 7.50 -11.19 13.02
C ILE A 737 6.16 -11.33 13.75
N LEU A 738 5.06 -10.83 13.20
CA LEU A 738 3.75 -10.98 13.85
C LEU A 738 3.34 -12.46 13.98
N GLU A 739 3.66 -13.31 13.00
CA GLU A 739 3.44 -14.76 13.12
C GLU A 739 4.33 -15.41 14.18
N THR A 740 5.60 -15.00 14.31
CA THR A 740 6.47 -15.50 15.40
C THR A 740 6.01 -15.06 16.79
N VAL A 741 5.46 -13.85 16.90
CA VAL A 741 4.87 -13.31 18.14
C VAL A 741 3.61 -14.09 18.50
N GLU A 742 2.73 -14.34 17.53
CA GLU A 742 1.52 -15.15 17.75
C GLU A 742 1.89 -16.58 18.17
N ALA A 743 2.92 -17.15 17.55
CA ALA A 743 3.50 -18.44 17.92
C ALA A 743 4.16 -18.48 19.30
N SER A 744 4.38 -17.32 19.93
CA SER A 744 4.96 -17.14 21.27
C SER A 744 6.34 -17.78 21.46
N ILE A 745 7.18 -17.70 20.42
CA ILE A 745 8.54 -18.26 20.42
C ILE A 745 9.64 -17.23 20.68
N ILE A 746 9.32 -15.94 20.55
CA ILE A 746 10.28 -14.84 20.75
C ILE A 746 10.40 -14.50 22.23
N GLN A 747 11.62 -14.58 22.77
CA GLN A 747 11.96 -14.22 24.15
C GLN A 747 12.33 -12.74 24.31
N GLY A 748 12.91 -12.16 23.26
CA GLY A 748 13.27 -10.75 23.18
C GLY A 748 13.50 -10.33 21.74
N MET A 749 13.27 -9.05 21.44
CA MET A 749 13.33 -8.52 20.08
C MET A 749 13.78 -7.06 20.08
N LYS A 750 14.56 -6.68 19.07
CA LYS A 750 15.06 -5.31 18.92
C LYS A 750 15.15 -4.97 17.43
N ASP A 751 14.74 -3.77 17.05
CA ASP A 751 15.00 -3.25 15.71
C ASP A 751 16.51 -2.96 15.51
N LEU A 752 16.97 -2.88 14.27
CA LEU A 752 18.29 -2.33 13.97
C LEU A 752 18.13 -1.02 13.18
N GLY A 753 18.47 0.09 13.83
CA GLY A 753 18.49 1.45 13.29
C GLY A 753 19.89 2.08 13.39
N GLY A 754 19.96 3.31 13.91
CA GLY A 754 21.21 4.05 14.09
C GLY A 754 22.25 3.26 14.88
N GLY A 755 23.49 3.18 14.37
CA GLY A 755 24.60 2.40 14.91
C GLY A 755 24.47 0.86 14.84
N GLY A 756 23.41 0.34 14.22
CA GLY A 756 23.32 -1.06 13.77
C GLY A 756 23.41 -2.12 14.88
N LEU A 757 24.15 -3.20 14.60
CA LEU A 757 24.32 -4.33 15.53
C LEU A 757 24.93 -3.90 16.86
N THR A 758 25.80 -2.89 16.84
CA THR A 758 26.40 -2.36 18.07
C THR A 758 25.34 -1.90 19.06
N CYS A 759 24.40 -1.07 18.61
CA CYS A 759 23.32 -0.56 19.44
C CYS A 759 22.39 -1.69 19.86
N GLY A 760 21.91 -2.47 18.88
CA GLY A 760 20.95 -3.53 19.14
C GLY A 760 21.44 -4.57 20.16
N LEU A 761 22.68 -5.04 20.02
CA LEU A 761 23.27 -6.05 20.91
C LEU A 761 23.62 -5.47 22.29
N SER A 762 24.20 -4.26 22.34
CA SER A 762 24.62 -3.67 23.61
C SER A 762 23.43 -3.30 24.48
N GLU A 763 22.37 -2.74 23.90
CA GLU A 763 21.18 -2.31 24.63
C GLU A 763 20.38 -3.47 25.19
N ILE A 764 20.09 -4.49 24.36
CA ILE A 764 19.29 -5.65 24.77
C ILE A 764 19.99 -6.45 25.90
N ALA A 765 21.32 -6.57 25.83
CA ALA A 765 22.14 -7.21 26.85
C ALA A 765 22.26 -6.35 28.13
N ALA A 766 22.52 -5.05 28.00
CA ALA A 766 22.69 -4.15 29.13
C ALA A 766 21.43 -4.05 30.00
N LYS A 767 20.24 -4.01 29.39
CA LYS A 767 18.95 -3.99 30.10
C LYS A 767 18.72 -5.23 30.96
N ALA A 768 19.11 -6.40 30.45
CA ALA A 768 18.97 -7.67 31.15
C ALA A 768 20.16 -8.01 32.07
N ARG A 769 21.24 -7.21 32.05
CA ARG A 769 22.52 -7.47 32.74
C ARG A 769 23.15 -8.80 32.33
N THR A 770 23.00 -9.16 31.07
CA THR A 770 23.59 -10.36 30.44
C THR A 770 24.67 -9.94 29.43
N GLY A 771 25.37 -10.92 28.87
CA GLY A 771 26.28 -10.73 27.75
C GLY A 771 25.70 -11.35 26.48
N ILE A 772 26.34 -11.08 25.34
CA ILE A 772 26.03 -11.72 24.06
C ILE A 772 27.34 -12.04 23.35
N GLU A 773 27.47 -13.27 22.88
CA GLU A 773 28.56 -13.70 22.01
C GLU A 773 28.02 -13.93 20.60
N ILE A 774 28.63 -13.28 19.60
CA ILE A 774 28.28 -13.46 18.18
C ILE A 774 29.51 -13.75 17.31
N ASP A 775 29.28 -14.37 16.16
CA ASP A 775 30.27 -14.63 15.11
C ASP A 775 29.89 -13.91 13.82
N LEU A 776 30.76 -12.98 13.39
CA LEU A 776 30.54 -12.13 12.22
C LEU A 776 30.55 -12.92 10.90
N ASP A 777 31.25 -14.06 10.83
CA ASP A 777 31.30 -14.87 9.61
C ASP A 777 29.95 -15.56 9.31
N ARG A 778 29.02 -15.56 10.27
CA ARG A 778 27.65 -16.05 10.09
C ARG A 778 26.69 -15.01 9.53
N ILE A 779 27.08 -13.74 9.54
CA ILE A 779 26.23 -12.64 9.07
C ILE A 779 26.23 -12.62 7.55
N GLN A 780 25.03 -12.54 6.96
CA GLN A 780 24.88 -12.39 5.52
C GLN A 780 25.25 -10.95 5.11
N THR A 781 26.38 -10.80 4.43
CA THR A 781 26.82 -9.51 3.89
C THR A 781 26.45 -9.31 2.42
N ARG A 782 26.33 -8.05 1.99
CA ARG A 782 26.13 -7.68 0.59
C ARG A 782 27.47 -7.62 -0.15
N GLU A 783 28.46 -7.02 0.47
CA GLU A 783 29.85 -7.02 0.01
C GLU A 783 30.65 -8.11 0.75
N PRO A 784 31.42 -8.96 0.05
CA PRO A 784 32.16 -10.07 0.67
C PRO A 784 33.39 -9.61 1.48
N ASP A 785 33.87 -8.39 1.24
CA ASP A 785 35.10 -7.82 1.81
C ASP A 785 34.85 -6.85 2.97
N MET A 786 33.65 -6.89 3.57
CA MET A 786 33.32 -6.02 4.71
C MET A 786 34.23 -6.30 5.91
N LYS A 787 34.74 -5.22 6.51
CA LYS A 787 35.53 -5.26 7.74
C LYS A 787 34.63 -5.50 8.96
N ALA A 788 35.20 -6.04 10.03
CA ALA A 788 34.45 -6.29 11.28
C ALA A 788 33.79 -5.00 11.83
N ALA A 789 34.51 -3.88 11.81
CA ALA A 789 33.98 -2.58 12.20
C ALA A 789 32.78 -2.16 11.32
N GLU A 790 32.87 -2.32 10.00
CA GLU A 790 31.80 -1.96 9.05
C GLU A 790 30.54 -2.80 9.28
N ILE A 791 30.67 -4.11 9.55
CA ILE A 791 29.53 -4.99 9.85
C ILE A 791 28.83 -4.56 11.13
N MET A 792 29.59 -4.23 12.18
CA MET A 792 29.06 -3.88 13.50
C MET A 792 28.30 -2.55 13.52
N ILE A 793 28.72 -1.57 12.73
CA ILE A 793 28.13 -0.21 12.70
C ILE A 793 27.26 0.06 11.46
N SER A 794 27.14 -0.92 10.56
CA SER A 794 26.29 -0.80 9.38
C SER A 794 24.84 -0.52 9.79
N GLU A 795 24.24 0.48 9.16
CA GLU A 795 22.84 0.89 9.35
C GLU A 795 21.97 0.41 8.18
N SER A 796 22.36 -0.69 7.52
CA SER A 796 21.52 -1.35 6.53
C SER A 796 20.12 -1.57 7.08
N GLN A 797 19.15 -1.22 6.26
CA GLN A 797 17.75 -1.15 6.66
C GLN A 797 17.11 -2.55 6.71
N GLU A 798 15.88 -2.60 7.23
CA GLU A 798 15.05 -3.81 7.28
C GLU A 798 15.71 -4.98 8.02
N ARG A 799 16.33 -4.73 9.18
CA ARG A 799 16.90 -5.78 10.01
C ARG A 799 16.36 -5.74 11.43
N MET A 800 16.24 -6.91 12.03
CA MET A 800 15.79 -7.12 13.41
C MET A 800 16.64 -8.18 14.10
N LEU A 801 16.85 -8.01 15.40
CA LEU A 801 17.41 -9.02 16.29
C LEU A 801 16.28 -9.76 16.99
N LEU A 802 16.32 -11.10 16.94
CA LEU A 802 15.41 -11.98 17.66
C LEU A 802 16.17 -12.88 18.62
N LEU A 803 15.64 -13.03 19.83
CA LEU A 803 16.10 -13.99 20.83
C LEU A 803 15.07 -15.11 20.94
N ILE A 804 15.49 -16.35 20.77
CA ILE A 804 14.61 -17.52 20.86
C ILE A 804 15.25 -18.63 21.69
N ARG A 805 14.42 -19.52 22.23
CA ARG A 805 14.91 -20.74 22.88
C ARG A 805 15.33 -21.76 21.81
N GLU A 806 16.34 -22.56 22.11
CA GLU A 806 16.81 -23.62 21.20
C GLU A 806 15.70 -24.58 20.71
N PRO A 807 14.74 -25.05 21.55
CA PRO A 807 13.65 -25.91 21.07
C PRO A 807 12.71 -25.26 20.05
N ASP A 808 12.66 -23.92 20.00
CA ASP A 808 11.79 -23.18 19.09
C ASP A 808 12.46 -22.86 17.73
N GLU A 809 13.75 -23.19 17.57
CA GLU A 809 14.57 -22.87 16.38
C GLU A 809 13.93 -23.35 15.07
N GLN A 810 13.47 -24.59 15.02
CA GLN A 810 12.85 -25.14 13.81
C GLN A 810 11.54 -24.43 13.45
N LYS A 811 10.78 -23.99 14.46
CA LYS A 811 9.54 -23.26 14.26
C LYS A 811 9.81 -21.86 13.73
N LEU A 812 10.82 -21.16 14.26
CA LEU A 812 11.28 -19.88 13.72
C LEU A 812 11.70 -20.03 12.25
N ILE A 813 12.56 -21.00 11.95
CA ILE A 813 13.06 -21.26 10.59
C ILE A 813 11.91 -21.54 9.63
N SER A 814 10.91 -22.32 10.06
CA SER A 814 9.73 -22.61 9.26
C SER A 814 8.91 -21.35 8.96
N ILE A 815 8.71 -20.45 9.94
CA ILE A 815 7.96 -19.21 9.75
C ILE A 815 8.75 -18.25 8.84
N LEU A 816 10.04 -18.03 9.11
CA LEU A 816 10.87 -17.16 8.29
C LEU A 816 10.99 -17.68 6.85
N GLY A 817 11.10 -19.00 6.67
CA GLY A 817 11.11 -19.65 5.36
C GLY A 817 9.80 -19.51 4.60
N LYS A 818 8.65 -19.61 5.29
CA LYS A 818 7.31 -19.37 4.71
C LYS A 818 7.19 -17.96 4.14
N TRP A 819 7.74 -16.95 4.83
CA TRP A 819 7.70 -15.55 4.42
C TRP A 819 8.92 -15.11 3.60
N GLU A 820 9.81 -16.03 3.23
CA GLU A 820 11.03 -15.75 2.47
C GLU A 820 11.94 -14.67 3.10
N VAL A 821 11.89 -14.52 4.42
CA VAL A 821 12.70 -13.53 5.13
C VAL A 821 14.10 -14.11 5.37
N GLY A 822 15.13 -13.38 4.95
CA GLY A 822 16.52 -13.75 5.19
C GLY A 822 16.84 -13.80 6.70
N TYR A 823 17.66 -14.74 7.14
CA TYR A 823 18.07 -14.82 8.53
C TYR A 823 19.44 -15.47 8.72
N ALA A 824 20.04 -15.21 9.89
CA ALA A 824 21.27 -15.83 10.34
C ALA A 824 21.24 -16.07 11.86
N LYS A 825 21.62 -17.28 12.29
CA LYS A 825 21.92 -17.59 13.70
C LYS A 825 23.32 -17.07 14.02
N ILE A 826 23.40 -15.89 14.59
CA ILE A 826 24.66 -15.17 14.77
C ILE A 826 25.35 -15.47 16.09
N GLY A 827 24.62 -15.95 17.11
CA GLY A 827 25.21 -16.10 18.44
C GLY A 827 24.27 -16.60 19.52
N GLN A 828 24.63 -16.34 20.77
CA GLN A 828 23.86 -16.73 21.96
C GLN A 828 24.02 -15.74 23.12
N VAL A 829 23.04 -15.69 24.01
CA VAL A 829 23.06 -14.90 25.25
C VAL A 829 23.96 -15.58 26.30
N THR A 830 24.85 -14.82 26.92
CA THR A 830 25.82 -15.27 27.94
C THR A 830 25.54 -14.64 29.30
N LYS A 831 26.11 -15.22 30.36
CA LYS A 831 25.91 -14.75 31.76
C LYS A 831 26.97 -13.75 32.25
N ASP A 832 28.03 -13.52 31.49
CA ASP A 832 29.23 -12.79 31.93
C ASP A 832 29.10 -11.26 31.79
N GLY A 833 28.02 -10.76 31.16
CA GLY A 833 27.79 -9.33 30.99
C GLY A 833 28.62 -8.70 29.87
N LEU A 834 29.30 -9.52 29.04
CA LEU A 834 30.22 -9.06 28.01
C LEU A 834 29.60 -9.20 26.62
N LEU A 835 29.89 -8.24 25.75
CA LEU A 835 29.77 -8.41 24.30
C LEU A 835 31.08 -9.03 23.81
N THR A 836 30.99 -10.23 23.25
CA THR A 836 32.13 -10.92 22.63
C THR A 836 31.84 -11.06 21.15
N ILE A 837 32.59 -10.33 20.33
CA ILE A 837 32.43 -10.34 18.87
C ILE A 837 33.58 -11.16 18.27
N ARG A 838 33.23 -12.21 17.54
CA ARG A 838 34.19 -13.10 16.90
C ARG A 838 34.18 -13.00 15.39
N ARG A 839 35.30 -13.40 14.78
CA ARG A 839 35.38 -13.75 13.37
C ARG A 839 36.00 -15.13 13.26
N GLY A 840 35.16 -16.15 13.15
CA GLY A 840 35.57 -17.54 13.33
C GLY A 840 36.13 -17.77 14.73
N ASN A 841 37.41 -18.15 14.83
CA ASN A 841 38.06 -18.41 16.12
C ASN A 841 38.67 -17.17 16.80
N GLU A 842 38.79 -16.05 16.08
CA GLU A 842 39.40 -14.82 16.59
C GLU A 842 38.38 -13.95 17.33
N VAL A 843 38.74 -13.40 18.49
CA VAL A 843 37.93 -12.39 19.19
C VAL A 843 38.37 -11.01 18.70
N VAL A 844 37.52 -10.35 17.90
CA VAL A 844 37.81 -9.05 17.29
C VAL A 844 37.33 -7.87 18.12
N ALA A 845 36.38 -8.08 19.05
CA ALA A 845 36.02 -7.08 20.06
C ALA A 845 35.51 -7.77 21.33
N LYS A 846 35.83 -7.20 22.51
CA LYS A 846 35.35 -7.70 23.80
C LYS A 846 35.24 -6.59 24.83
N ALA A 847 34.01 -6.19 25.13
CA ALA A 847 33.71 -5.10 26.07
C ALA A 847 32.46 -5.40 26.91
N PRO A 848 32.33 -4.86 28.14
CA PRO A 848 31.10 -4.98 28.92
C PRO A 848 29.91 -4.35 28.17
N ALA A 849 28.78 -5.06 28.07
CA ALA A 849 27.63 -4.60 27.29
C ALA A 849 27.09 -3.25 27.78
N LYS A 850 26.99 -3.11 29.11
CA LYS A 850 26.58 -1.86 29.76
C LYS A 850 27.53 -0.69 29.46
N PHE A 851 28.84 -0.95 29.37
CA PHE A 851 29.81 0.09 29.06
C PHE A 851 29.66 0.61 27.63
N VAL A 852 29.38 -0.29 26.67
CA VAL A 852 29.10 0.10 25.30
C VAL A 852 27.79 0.90 25.24
N ALA A 853 26.69 0.35 25.79
CA ALA A 853 25.36 0.95 25.71
C ALA A 853 25.22 2.32 26.42
N GLU A 854 25.96 2.54 27.51
CA GLU A 854 25.85 3.76 28.34
C GLU A 854 27.04 4.71 28.11
N ALA A 855 26.87 5.63 27.16
CA ALA A 855 27.80 6.74 26.97
C ALA A 855 27.96 7.58 28.25
N PRO A 856 29.16 8.14 28.50
CA PRO A 856 29.33 9.14 29.55
C PRO A 856 28.43 10.35 29.28
N LEU A 857 27.78 10.87 30.32
CA LEU A 857 26.93 12.05 30.19
C LEU A 857 27.78 13.28 29.88
N SER A 858 27.29 14.11 28.95
CA SER A 858 27.94 15.36 28.54
C SER A 858 27.25 16.54 29.21
N PRO A 859 27.79 17.09 30.32
CA PRO A 859 27.23 18.29 30.92
C PRO A 859 27.36 19.46 29.95
N ARG A 860 26.26 20.20 29.75
CA ARG A 860 26.21 21.38 28.88
C ARG A 860 25.98 22.64 29.70
N SER A 861 26.68 23.71 29.35
CA SER A 861 26.40 25.05 29.85
C SER A 861 25.07 25.55 29.27
N SER A 862 24.41 26.46 29.98
CA SER A 862 23.10 26.97 29.60
C SER A 862 23.00 28.44 29.97
N LYS A 863 22.58 29.28 29.02
CA LYS A 863 22.46 30.73 29.19
C LYS A 863 21.21 31.21 28.45
N ARG A 864 20.39 32.06 29.07
CA ARG A 864 19.24 32.65 28.37
C ARG A 864 19.72 33.52 27.19
N PRO A 865 19.17 33.34 25.97
CA PRO A 865 19.52 34.18 24.84
C PRO A 865 19.14 35.65 25.07
N LEU A 866 20.02 36.57 24.67
CA LEU A 866 19.80 38.02 24.84
C LEU A 866 18.75 38.56 23.87
N TYR A 867 18.59 37.94 22.69
CA TYR A 867 17.65 38.41 21.67
C TYR A 867 16.18 38.35 22.13
N LEU A 868 15.85 37.50 23.11
CA LEU A 868 14.49 37.33 23.61
C LEU A 868 13.93 38.62 24.24
N ASP A 869 14.78 39.46 24.83
CA ASP A 869 14.34 40.73 25.41
C ASP A 869 13.91 41.73 24.31
N ALA A 870 14.61 41.73 23.18
CA ALA A 870 14.25 42.54 22.03
C ALA A 870 12.94 42.07 21.39
N LEU A 871 12.77 40.75 21.22
CA LEU A 871 11.53 40.18 20.66
C LEU A 871 10.30 40.50 21.53
N ALA A 872 10.45 40.49 22.85
CA ALA A 872 9.36 40.79 23.78
C ALA A 872 8.93 42.26 23.76
N GLN A 873 9.80 43.17 23.32
CA GLN A 873 9.56 44.62 23.32
C GLN A 873 9.11 45.17 21.95
N ILE A 874 8.88 44.30 20.97
CA ILE A 874 8.42 44.73 19.65
C ILE A 874 7.04 45.41 19.76
N PRO A 875 6.88 46.62 19.20
CA PRO A 875 5.61 47.33 19.25
C PRO A 875 4.54 46.64 18.40
N GLU A 876 3.30 46.71 18.87
CA GLU A 876 2.14 46.24 18.12
C GLU A 876 1.97 47.07 16.83
N PRO A 877 1.83 46.41 15.66
CA PRO A 877 1.69 47.11 14.39
C PRO A 877 0.35 47.87 14.30
N ALA A 878 0.30 48.81 13.35
CA ALA A 878 -0.96 49.49 13.03
C ALA A 878 -1.99 48.48 12.50
N MET A 879 -3.24 48.65 12.91
CA MET A 879 -4.34 47.81 12.42
C MET A 879 -4.54 48.06 10.91
N PRO A 880 -4.58 47.02 10.07
CA PRO A 880 -4.93 47.14 8.66
C PRO A 880 -6.32 47.76 8.48
N GLU A 881 -6.48 48.58 7.43
CA GLU A 881 -7.77 49.19 7.10
C GLU A 881 -8.81 48.15 6.65
N ASP A 882 -8.38 47.14 5.89
CA ASP A 882 -9.24 46.06 5.39
C ASP A 882 -8.95 44.73 6.10
N LEU A 883 -9.76 44.43 7.11
CA LEU A 883 -9.68 43.18 7.87
C LEU A 883 -10.19 41.97 7.06
N GLY A 884 -11.03 42.18 6.04
CA GLY A 884 -11.50 41.12 5.16
C GLY A 884 -10.40 40.63 4.24
N GLN A 885 -9.68 41.55 3.59
CA GLN A 885 -8.52 41.23 2.79
C GLN A 885 -7.39 40.60 3.64
N THR A 886 -7.26 41.05 4.89
CA THR A 886 -6.34 40.45 5.86
C THR A 886 -6.67 38.98 6.13
N LEU A 887 -7.96 38.65 6.35
CA LEU A 887 -8.40 37.27 6.54
C LEU A 887 -8.13 36.40 5.29
N LEU A 888 -8.42 36.93 4.09
CA LEU A 888 -8.10 36.23 2.84
C LEU A 888 -6.59 35.99 2.68
N SER A 889 -5.75 36.96 3.03
CA SER A 889 -4.29 36.81 3.03
C SER A 889 -3.86 35.69 3.97
N LEU A 890 -4.40 35.63 5.19
CA LEU A 890 -4.10 34.57 6.15
C LEU A 890 -4.54 33.19 5.65
N LEU A 891 -5.76 33.06 5.11
CA LEU A 891 -6.25 31.80 4.53
C LEU A 891 -5.35 31.31 3.39
N SER A 892 -4.78 32.25 2.62
CA SER A 892 -3.84 31.94 1.55
C SER A 892 -2.40 31.69 2.02
N GLY A 893 -2.08 31.90 3.30
CA GLY A 893 -0.75 31.62 3.85
C GLY A 893 -0.48 30.11 3.92
N PRO A 894 0.69 29.61 3.48
CA PRO A 894 0.93 28.16 3.35
C PRO A 894 0.85 27.38 4.67
N ASN A 895 1.05 28.06 5.82
CA ASN A 895 0.89 27.46 7.14
C ASN A 895 -0.57 27.25 7.54
N ILE A 896 -1.51 28.02 6.98
CA ILE A 896 -2.96 27.93 7.23
C ILE A 896 -3.68 27.18 6.10
N ALA A 897 -3.34 27.47 4.84
CA ALA A 897 -3.95 26.90 3.65
C ALA A 897 -4.09 25.36 3.70
N SER A 898 -5.08 24.82 3.02
CA SER A 898 -5.39 23.39 2.99
C SER A 898 -4.16 22.54 2.67
N LYS A 899 -3.97 21.48 3.46
CA LYS A 899 -2.91 20.49 3.26
C LYS A 899 -3.35 19.33 2.36
N GLU A 900 -4.50 19.47 1.69
CA GLU A 900 -5.07 18.46 0.79
C GLU A 900 -4.12 18.01 -0.30
N TRP A 901 -3.28 18.92 -0.81
CA TRP A 901 -2.25 18.58 -1.78
C TRP A 901 -1.35 17.44 -1.30
N ILE A 902 -1.04 17.38 0.00
CA ILE A 902 -0.20 16.36 0.63
C ILE A 902 -1.00 15.06 0.81
N TYR A 903 -2.04 15.07 1.63
CA TYR A 903 -2.69 13.83 2.08
C TYR A 903 -3.51 13.12 0.99
N ARG A 904 -3.83 13.78 -0.13
CA ARG A 904 -4.41 13.11 -1.31
C ARG A 904 -3.42 12.17 -2.01
N GLN A 905 -2.12 12.35 -1.78
CA GLN A 905 -1.06 11.51 -2.32
C GLN A 905 -0.81 10.27 -1.45
N TYR A 906 -1.28 10.28 -0.21
CA TYR A 906 -1.10 9.19 0.76
C TYR A 906 -2.27 8.22 0.76
N ASP A 907 -1.99 6.96 1.06
CA ASP A 907 -3.04 6.07 1.53
C ASP A 907 -3.36 6.40 3.00
N HIS A 908 -4.65 6.61 3.29
CA HIS A 908 -5.14 6.90 4.63
C HIS A 908 -6.27 5.93 5.07
N GLU A 909 -6.49 4.84 4.31
CA GLU A 909 -7.64 3.94 4.50
C GLU A 909 -7.28 2.45 4.56
N VAL A 910 -6.05 2.04 4.26
CA VAL A 910 -5.60 0.66 4.38
C VAL A 910 -5.79 0.14 5.81
N GLY A 911 -6.32 -1.09 5.90
CA GLY A 911 -6.75 -1.71 7.16
C GLY A 911 -8.18 -1.39 7.58
N ILE A 912 -8.90 -0.48 6.88
CA ILE A 912 -10.34 -0.16 7.08
C ILE A 912 -10.64 0.26 8.54
N ARG A 913 -9.72 1.01 9.15
CA ARG A 913 -9.86 1.52 10.52
C ARG A 913 -10.25 2.98 10.55
N THR A 914 -9.87 3.78 9.56
CA THR A 914 -10.05 5.24 9.54
C THR A 914 -11.55 5.61 9.50
N ILE A 915 -11.98 6.36 10.51
CA ILE A 915 -13.35 6.89 10.70
C ILE A 915 -13.41 8.38 10.32
N VAL A 916 -12.37 9.13 10.69
CA VAL A 916 -12.16 10.54 10.34
C VAL A 916 -10.87 10.59 9.54
N ARG A 917 -10.97 11.08 8.30
CA ARG A 917 -9.85 11.20 7.36
C ARG A 917 -9.06 12.50 7.61
N PRO A 918 -7.80 12.60 7.15
CA PRO A 918 -7.06 13.86 7.18
C PRO A 918 -7.89 15.03 6.64
N GLY A 919 -7.84 16.19 7.32
CA GLY A 919 -8.54 17.40 6.91
C GLY A 919 -10.05 17.42 7.17
N GLN A 920 -10.65 16.38 7.77
CA GLN A 920 -12.08 16.41 8.16
C GLN A 920 -12.33 16.94 9.58
N ALA A 921 -11.31 16.91 10.43
CA ALA A 921 -11.35 17.33 11.82
C ALA A 921 -9.93 17.60 12.33
N ASP A 922 -9.79 17.92 13.62
CA ASP A 922 -8.52 18.32 14.25
C ASP A 922 -7.58 17.13 14.54
N SER A 923 -8.13 15.91 14.54
CA SER A 923 -7.42 14.66 14.74
C SER A 923 -7.97 13.53 13.85
N ALA A 924 -7.08 12.60 13.49
CA ALA A 924 -7.48 11.39 12.81
C ALA A 924 -8.14 10.42 13.79
N LEU A 925 -9.20 9.72 13.37
CA LEU A 925 -9.92 8.77 14.25
C LEU A 925 -9.90 7.36 13.66
N LEU A 926 -9.46 6.37 14.43
CA LEU A 926 -9.30 4.97 14.01
C LEU A 926 -10.16 4.03 14.87
N ARG A 927 -10.81 3.05 14.25
CA ARG A 927 -11.57 2.01 14.93
C ARG A 927 -10.65 0.99 15.62
N LEU A 928 -10.92 0.74 16.91
CA LEU A 928 -10.24 -0.28 17.70
C LEU A 928 -11.11 -1.55 17.85
N PRO A 929 -10.50 -2.73 18.07
CA PRO A 929 -11.23 -4.00 18.24
C PRO A 929 -12.17 -4.02 19.46
N ASN A 930 -11.89 -3.20 20.48
CA ASN A 930 -12.68 -3.09 21.71
C ASN A 930 -13.86 -2.10 21.58
N LYS A 931 -14.28 -1.76 20.35
CA LYS A 931 -15.36 -0.82 20.01
C LYS A 931 -15.08 0.65 20.35
N ARG A 932 -13.98 0.96 21.04
CA ARG A 932 -13.49 2.34 21.17
C ARG A 932 -12.90 2.81 19.84
N SER A 933 -12.59 4.09 19.78
CA SER A 933 -11.77 4.65 18.71
C SER A 933 -10.52 5.31 19.28
N LEU A 934 -9.45 5.35 18.49
CA LEU A 934 -8.19 6.00 18.78
C LEU A 934 -8.10 7.29 17.99
N ALA A 935 -7.95 8.43 18.67
CA ALA A 935 -7.70 9.72 18.06
C ALA A 935 -6.20 10.02 18.04
N LEU A 936 -5.71 10.55 16.94
CA LEU A 936 -4.29 10.81 16.67
C LEU A 936 -4.11 12.22 16.10
N THR A 937 -3.19 12.99 16.68
CA THR A 937 -2.86 14.33 16.16
C THR A 937 -1.41 14.68 16.47
N THR A 938 -0.89 15.69 15.77
CA THR A 938 0.45 16.25 15.96
C THR A 938 0.32 17.74 16.19
N GLY A 939 1.16 18.32 17.04
CA GLY A 939 1.24 19.76 17.22
C GLY A 939 2.67 20.26 17.18
N GLY A 940 2.86 21.42 16.54
CA GLY A 940 4.13 22.13 16.44
C GLY A 940 3.95 23.59 16.04
N ASN A 941 4.78 24.47 16.62
CA ASN A 941 4.80 25.90 16.32
C ASN A 941 6.17 26.49 16.64
N SER A 942 7.07 26.50 15.65
CA SER A 942 8.46 26.95 15.88
C SER A 942 8.54 28.46 16.11
N LYS A 943 7.60 29.22 15.55
CA LYS A 943 7.52 30.68 15.63
C LYS A 943 7.28 31.15 17.07
N GLN A 944 6.24 30.62 17.72
CA GLN A 944 5.96 30.90 19.13
C GLN A 944 7.10 30.41 20.05
N CYS A 945 7.66 29.22 19.77
CA CYS A 945 8.79 28.67 20.53
C CYS A 945 10.08 29.50 20.39
N TYR A 946 10.27 30.19 19.27
CA TYR A 946 11.41 31.08 19.08
C TYR A 946 11.27 32.38 19.87
N VAL A 947 10.05 32.94 19.94
CA VAL A 947 9.75 34.18 20.66
C VAL A 947 9.73 33.97 22.18
N ASP A 948 9.10 32.89 22.65
CA ASP A 948 9.14 32.46 24.05
C ASP A 948 9.24 30.92 24.11
N PRO A 949 10.44 30.36 24.36
CA PRO A 949 10.64 28.91 24.37
C PRO A 949 9.77 28.15 25.37
N TYR A 950 9.40 28.74 26.50
CA TYR A 950 8.56 28.07 27.48
C TYR A 950 7.08 28.15 27.08
N TRP A 951 6.55 29.36 26.86
CA TRP A 951 5.13 29.53 26.57
C TRP A 951 4.75 29.05 25.18
N GLY A 952 5.64 29.17 24.19
CA GLY A 952 5.45 28.59 22.87
C GLY A 952 5.34 27.07 22.94
N THR A 953 6.22 26.41 23.71
CA THR A 953 6.15 24.94 23.90
C THR A 953 4.91 24.52 24.68
N VAL A 954 4.49 25.30 25.69
CA VAL A 954 3.20 25.08 26.36
C VAL A 954 2.05 25.15 25.35
N GLY A 955 2.09 26.11 24.42
CA GLY A 955 1.12 26.25 23.33
C GLY A 955 1.08 25.03 22.42
N VAL A 956 2.24 24.48 22.02
CA VAL A 956 2.35 23.25 21.22
C VAL A 956 1.64 22.07 21.88
N VAL A 957 1.92 21.82 23.17
CA VAL A 957 1.28 20.74 23.91
C VAL A 957 -0.23 21.01 24.07
N SER A 958 -0.61 22.26 24.30
CA SER A 958 -2.01 22.67 24.43
C SER A 958 -2.81 22.42 23.16
N GLU A 959 -2.28 22.78 22.00
CA GLU A 959 -2.89 22.59 20.69
C GLU A 959 -3.17 21.11 20.42
N ALA A 960 -2.18 20.23 20.60
CA ALA A 960 -2.36 18.79 20.43
C ALA A 960 -3.47 18.23 21.33
N PHE A 961 -3.63 18.74 22.56
CA PHE A 961 -4.71 18.32 23.43
C PHE A 961 -6.07 18.93 23.07
N CYS A 962 -6.11 20.17 22.61
CA CYS A 962 -7.33 20.79 22.10
C CYS A 962 -7.87 20.01 20.91
N ASN A 963 -7.00 19.66 19.95
CA ASN A 963 -7.34 18.88 18.76
C ASN A 963 -7.99 17.53 19.12
N LEU A 964 -7.37 16.77 20.03
CA LEU A 964 -7.95 15.51 20.50
C LEU A 964 -9.33 15.72 21.16
N VAL A 965 -9.46 16.76 21.99
CA VAL A 965 -10.68 17.00 22.74
C VAL A 965 -11.81 17.52 21.85
N ALA A 966 -11.51 18.34 20.82
CA ALA A 966 -12.49 18.81 19.84
C ALA A 966 -13.21 17.64 19.16
N ASP A 967 -12.49 16.56 18.89
CA ASP A 967 -13.04 15.32 18.30
C ASP A 967 -13.62 14.33 19.31
N GLY A 968 -13.74 14.75 20.58
CA GLY A 968 -14.35 13.96 21.65
C GLY A 968 -13.44 12.88 22.23
N ALA A 969 -12.12 12.97 22.04
CA ALA A 969 -11.15 12.05 22.61
C ALA A 969 -10.65 12.51 23.99
N ASP A 970 -10.49 11.54 24.90
CA ASP A 970 -9.79 11.74 26.16
C ASP A 970 -8.30 11.51 25.94
N PRO A 971 -7.42 12.50 26.10
CA PRO A 971 -6.00 12.30 25.86
C PRO A 971 -5.37 11.32 26.86
N VAL A 972 -4.60 10.35 26.36
CA VAL A 972 -4.07 9.25 27.19
C VAL A 972 -2.55 9.15 27.24
N ALA A 973 -1.85 9.59 26.19
CA ALA A 973 -0.39 9.61 26.15
C ALA A 973 0.12 10.54 25.04
N VAL A 974 1.40 10.90 25.13
CA VAL A 974 2.13 11.59 24.06
C VAL A 974 3.48 10.93 23.82
N VAL A 975 4.06 11.17 22.64
CA VAL A 975 5.49 11.12 22.40
C VAL A 975 5.97 12.49 21.95
N ASP A 976 7.17 12.88 22.37
CA ASP A 976 7.79 14.15 21.99
C ASP A 976 8.90 13.96 20.96
N HIS A 977 9.07 14.94 20.07
CA HIS A 977 10.27 15.05 19.26
C HIS A 977 10.86 16.45 19.43
N LEU A 978 12.12 16.51 19.85
CA LEU A 978 12.80 17.76 20.22
C LEU A 978 13.90 18.09 19.22
N GLN A 979 13.66 19.04 18.32
CA GLN A 979 14.60 19.46 17.27
C GLN A 979 15.23 20.83 17.54
N PHE A 980 16.56 20.85 17.66
CA PHE A 980 17.36 22.02 18.05
C PHE A 980 18.72 22.06 17.31
N GLY A 981 19.41 23.20 17.38
CA GLY A 981 20.78 23.39 16.87
C GLY A 981 21.85 22.69 17.72
N ASP A 982 23.10 23.14 17.65
CA ASP A 982 24.21 22.54 18.40
C ASP A 982 24.03 22.69 19.94
N PRO A 983 23.96 21.59 20.72
CA PRO A 983 23.79 21.63 22.17
C PRO A 983 25.03 22.14 22.91
N GLY A 984 26.16 22.32 22.22
CA GLY A 984 27.33 23.03 22.72
C GLY A 984 27.11 24.54 22.85
N ASN A 985 26.14 25.12 22.14
CA ASN A 985 25.77 26.52 22.30
C ASN A 985 24.91 26.70 23.57
N PRO A 986 25.36 27.49 24.57
CA PRO A 986 24.62 27.66 25.83
C PRO A 986 23.21 28.25 25.65
N GLU A 987 23.00 29.06 24.61
CA GLU A 987 21.72 29.68 24.31
C GLU A 987 20.73 28.67 23.71
N VAL A 988 21.19 27.85 22.76
CA VAL A 988 20.39 26.73 22.21
C VAL A 988 20.03 25.72 23.30
N TYR A 989 20.99 25.33 24.13
CA TYR A 989 20.72 24.38 25.20
C TYR A 989 19.78 24.94 26.28
N TRP A 990 19.75 26.27 26.47
CA TRP A 990 18.77 26.92 27.33
C TRP A 990 17.36 26.84 26.78
N THR A 991 17.14 27.12 25.48
CA THR A 991 15.80 27.00 24.88
C THR A 991 15.30 25.54 24.91
N PHE A 992 16.19 24.57 24.70
CA PHE A 992 15.90 23.14 24.87
C PHE A 992 15.43 22.79 26.29
N LYS A 993 16.12 23.30 27.32
CA LYS A 993 15.72 23.09 28.72
C LYS A 993 14.34 23.67 29.03
N GLU A 994 14.04 24.85 28.48
CA GLU A 994 12.74 25.50 28.67
C GLU A 994 11.61 24.73 27.99
N ALA A 995 11.86 24.14 26.81
CA ALA A 995 10.90 23.27 26.14
C ALA A 995 10.57 22.03 26.99
N ILE A 996 11.59 21.32 27.51
CA ILE A 996 11.36 20.17 28.41
C ILE A 996 10.59 20.60 29.67
N ARG A 997 10.93 21.76 30.25
CA ARG A 997 10.25 22.30 31.44
C ARG A 997 8.78 22.56 31.15
N ALA A 998 8.46 23.14 29.99
CA ALA A 998 7.11 23.40 29.52
C ALA A 998 6.30 22.10 29.36
N ILE A 999 6.83 21.12 28.62
CA ILE A 999 6.18 19.81 28.40
C ILE A 999 5.95 19.12 29.75
N SER A 1000 6.97 19.06 30.61
CA SER A 1000 6.88 18.43 31.93
C SER A 1000 5.78 19.05 32.79
N ASN A 1001 5.74 20.39 32.87
CA ASN A 1001 4.75 21.10 33.67
C ASN A 1001 3.33 20.90 33.16
N TYR A 1002 3.14 20.98 31.84
CA TYR A 1002 1.83 20.79 31.22
C TYR A 1002 1.31 19.37 31.45
N LEU A 1003 2.11 18.36 31.10
CA LEU A 1003 1.74 16.95 31.21
C LEU A 1003 1.44 16.54 32.67
N LYS A 1004 2.24 17.01 33.64
CA LYS A 1004 1.96 16.81 35.08
C LYS A 1004 0.65 17.44 35.52
N ALA A 1005 0.33 18.64 35.02
CA ALA A 1005 -0.90 19.33 35.40
C ALA A 1005 -2.14 18.56 34.90
N LEU A 1006 -2.14 18.08 33.66
CA LEU A 1006 -3.26 17.33 33.09
C LEU A 1006 -3.30 15.87 33.54
N GLY A 1007 -2.15 15.30 33.90
CA GLY A 1007 -2.02 13.90 34.33
C GLY A 1007 -1.88 12.93 33.15
N VAL A 1008 -1.24 13.37 32.07
CA VAL A 1008 -0.99 12.57 30.86
C VAL A 1008 0.51 12.27 30.76
N PRO A 1009 0.93 11.02 30.55
CA PRO A 1009 2.34 10.65 30.46
C PRO A 1009 2.94 10.92 29.06
N CYS A 1010 4.23 11.21 29.02
CA CYS A 1010 5.08 11.05 27.83
C CYS A 1010 5.72 9.66 27.85
N VAL A 1011 5.40 8.82 26.86
CA VAL A 1011 5.76 7.39 26.86
C VAL A 1011 6.99 7.05 26.02
N GLY A 1012 7.51 8.02 25.28
CA GLY A 1012 8.67 7.87 24.40
C GLY A 1012 8.91 9.17 23.66
N GLY A 1013 9.93 9.20 22.83
CA GLY A 1013 10.25 10.39 22.06
C GLY A 1013 11.62 10.30 21.41
N LYS A 1014 11.98 11.35 20.66
CA LYS A 1014 13.26 11.49 19.97
C LYS A 1014 13.87 12.86 20.24
N VAL A 1015 15.18 12.98 20.14
CA VAL A 1015 15.90 14.26 20.18
C VAL A 1015 16.80 14.34 18.96
N SER A 1016 16.68 15.44 18.21
CA SER A 1016 17.51 15.74 17.06
C SER A 1016 18.22 17.07 17.30
N PHE A 1017 19.53 16.99 17.53
CA PHE A 1017 20.41 18.15 17.70
C PHE A 1017 21.17 18.45 16.39
N TYR A 1018 21.94 19.53 16.38
CA TYR A 1018 22.78 19.93 15.24
C TYR A 1018 22.03 20.34 13.97
N ASN A 1019 20.75 20.69 14.11
CA ASN A 1019 19.98 21.35 13.05
C ASN A 1019 20.39 22.83 12.97
N GLU A 1020 21.57 23.09 12.42
CA GLU A 1020 22.12 24.43 12.22
C GLU A 1020 22.96 24.50 10.95
N ASP A 1021 23.06 25.70 10.39
CA ASP A 1021 23.97 25.98 9.28
C ASP A 1021 25.40 26.16 9.82
N SER A 1022 26.34 25.33 9.36
CA SER A 1022 27.73 25.37 9.80
C SER A 1022 28.50 26.64 9.39
N MET A 1023 28.09 27.31 8.31
CA MET A 1023 28.80 28.47 7.73
C MET A 1023 28.49 29.75 8.50
N ASN A 1024 27.21 29.99 8.79
CA ASN A 1024 26.77 31.19 9.51
C ASN A 1024 26.43 30.92 10.99
N ARG A 1025 26.53 29.66 11.44
CA ARG A 1025 26.23 29.19 12.81
C ARG A 1025 24.81 29.54 13.27
N LYS A 1026 23.87 29.68 12.33
CA LYS A 1026 22.45 29.94 12.61
C LYS A 1026 21.70 28.62 12.80
N ALA A 1027 21.18 28.41 14.00
CA ALA A 1027 20.30 27.29 14.30
C ALA A 1027 18.89 27.51 13.73
N ILE A 1028 18.17 26.41 13.48
CA ILE A 1028 16.73 26.46 13.25
C ILE A 1028 16.01 27.12 14.45
N LYS A 1029 14.79 27.62 14.23
CA LYS A 1029 13.91 27.97 15.36
C LYS A 1029 13.68 26.73 16.25
N PRO A 1030 13.67 26.86 17.60
CA PRO A 1030 13.33 25.76 18.50
C PRO A 1030 12.04 25.07 18.06
N SER A 1031 12.10 23.77 17.78
CA SER A 1031 11.00 23.04 17.14
C SER A 1031 10.63 21.79 17.93
N PRO A 1032 10.01 21.92 19.12
CA PRO A 1032 9.38 20.79 19.78
C PRO A 1032 8.10 20.39 19.03
N VAL A 1033 7.92 19.08 18.86
CA VAL A 1033 6.75 18.46 18.23
C VAL A 1033 6.13 17.47 19.20
N ILE A 1034 4.81 17.45 19.29
CA ILE A 1034 4.06 16.53 20.15
C ILE A 1034 3.14 15.69 19.28
N ALA A 1035 3.35 14.38 19.23
CA ALA A 1035 2.36 13.44 18.72
C ALA A 1035 1.53 12.92 19.90
N ALA A 1036 0.23 13.21 19.88
CA ALA A 1036 -0.68 12.90 20.98
C ALA A 1036 -1.71 11.86 20.57
N VAL A 1037 -2.06 11.00 21.52
CA VAL A 1037 -3.08 9.96 21.33
C VAL A 1037 -4.18 10.08 22.37
N GLY A 1038 -5.42 9.90 21.92
CA GLY A 1038 -6.61 9.95 22.76
C GLY A 1038 -7.56 8.79 22.51
N LEU A 1039 -8.41 8.47 23.49
CA LEU A 1039 -9.44 7.43 23.37
C LEU A 1039 -10.84 8.05 23.30
N VAL A 1040 -11.62 7.58 22.34
CA VAL A 1040 -13.03 7.94 22.18
C VAL A 1040 -13.89 6.75 22.58
N GLU A 1041 -14.82 6.99 23.51
CA GLU A 1041 -15.76 5.96 23.95
C GLU A 1041 -16.80 5.64 22.86
N PRO A 1042 -17.31 4.39 22.76
CA PRO A 1042 -18.11 3.93 21.61
C PRO A 1042 -19.40 4.71 21.34
N LYS A 1043 -19.95 5.39 22.35
CA LYS A 1043 -21.20 6.18 22.26
C LYS A 1043 -20.96 7.67 22.00
N THR A 1044 -19.70 8.10 21.93
CA THR A 1044 -19.38 9.49 21.63
C THR A 1044 -19.78 9.78 20.18
N PRO A 1045 -20.57 10.83 19.91
CA PRO A 1045 -20.88 11.23 18.55
C PRO A 1045 -19.61 11.52 17.74
N LYS A 1046 -19.66 11.28 16.43
CA LYS A 1046 -18.60 11.71 15.51
C LYS A 1046 -18.69 13.24 15.36
N ILE A 1047 -17.71 13.93 15.94
CA ILE A 1047 -17.54 15.38 15.81
C ILE A 1047 -16.56 15.63 14.65
N LEU A 1048 -16.86 16.64 13.84
CA LEU A 1048 -16.04 17.09 12.71
C LEU A 1048 -15.96 18.62 12.80
N GLN A 1049 -15.03 19.23 12.05
CA GLN A 1049 -14.93 20.70 11.98
C GLN A 1049 -15.93 21.34 11.01
N ALA A 1050 -16.39 20.59 10.00
CA ALA A 1050 -17.32 21.08 8.99
C ALA A 1050 -18.69 21.44 9.61
N LEU A 1051 -19.13 22.70 9.38
CA LEU A 1051 -20.46 23.18 9.75
C LEU A 1051 -21.58 22.37 9.07
N ARG A 1052 -22.70 22.14 9.75
CA ARG A 1052 -23.71 21.18 9.30
C ARG A 1052 -25.04 21.83 8.91
N GLU A 1053 -25.73 22.46 9.85
CA GLU A 1053 -27.14 22.82 9.70
C GLU A 1053 -27.37 24.33 9.75
N LEU A 1054 -28.16 24.88 8.83
CA LEU A 1054 -28.48 26.31 8.86
C LEU A 1054 -29.26 26.66 10.14
N GLU A 1055 -29.14 27.90 10.59
CA GLU A 1055 -29.78 28.42 11.81
C GLU A 1055 -29.24 27.84 13.14
N ASP A 1056 -28.30 26.89 13.10
CA ASP A 1056 -27.59 26.47 14.31
C ASP A 1056 -26.79 27.64 14.91
N ASP A 1057 -26.65 27.61 16.23
CA ASP A 1057 -25.95 28.61 17.01
C ASP A 1057 -24.45 28.33 17.04
N LEU A 1058 -23.64 29.39 16.94
CA LEU A 1058 -22.20 29.34 17.15
C LEU A 1058 -21.84 29.86 18.54
N ILE A 1059 -21.10 29.05 19.29
CA ILE A 1059 -20.60 29.37 20.63
C ILE A 1059 -19.09 29.45 20.59
N ILE A 1060 -18.53 30.54 21.14
CA ILE A 1060 -17.11 30.68 21.40
C ILE A 1060 -16.84 30.42 22.88
N VAL A 1061 -15.89 29.53 23.15
CA VAL A 1061 -15.41 29.19 24.49
C VAL A 1061 -14.00 29.73 24.69
N GLY A 1062 -13.72 30.32 25.86
CA GLY A 1062 -12.44 30.95 26.20
C GLY A 1062 -12.35 32.40 25.72
N ASN A 1063 -11.33 33.15 26.19
CA ASN A 1063 -11.20 34.59 25.92
C ASN A 1063 -10.05 34.88 24.95
N THR A 1064 -10.24 35.81 24.01
CA THR A 1064 -9.13 36.40 23.24
C THR A 1064 -8.36 37.42 24.08
N SER A 1065 -7.03 37.39 24.05
CA SER A 1065 -6.14 38.36 24.70
C SER A 1065 -5.18 39.00 23.68
N ASP A 1066 -4.45 40.05 24.06
CA ASP A 1066 -3.44 40.71 23.23
C ASP A 1066 -2.15 39.86 23.14
N GLU A 1067 -2.28 38.65 22.57
CA GLU A 1067 -1.23 37.65 22.51
C GLU A 1067 -0.97 37.26 21.05
N MET A 1068 -0.27 38.14 20.33
CA MET A 1068 0.05 38.01 18.90
C MET A 1068 1.47 37.51 18.63
N GLY A 1069 2.25 37.26 19.69
CA GLY A 1069 3.66 36.90 19.57
C GLY A 1069 3.88 35.60 18.82
N GLY A 1070 4.59 35.68 17.69
CA GLY A 1070 4.85 34.53 16.81
C GLY A 1070 3.62 34.03 16.03
N SER A 1071 2.56 34.83 15.95
CA SER A 1071 1.36 34.49 15.18
C SER A 1071 1.58 34.57 13.67
N GLU A 1072 0.76 33.84 12.91
CA GLU A 1072 0.73 33.99 11.45
C GLU A 1072 0.32 35.41 11.05
N TYR A 1073 -0.51 36.10 11.83
CA TYR A 1073 -0.83 37.50 11.57
C TYR A 1073 0.40 38.42 11.62
N TYR A 1074 1.22 38.33 12.66
CA TYR A 1074 2.44 39.15 12.73
C TYR A 1074 3.47 38.74 11.66
N GLU A 1075 3.73 37.45 11.47
CA GLU A 1075 4.77 37.01 10.55
C GLU A 1075 4.35 37.07 9.07
N HIS A 1076 3.14 36.62 8.72
CA HIS A 1076 2.69 36.56 7.33
C HIS A 1076 2.25 37.94 6.82
N VAL A 1077 1.44 38.67 7.60
CA VAL A 1077 0.85 39.95 7.16
C VAL A 1077 1.83 41.11 7.41
N HIS A 1078 2.38 41.22 8.62
CA HIS A 1078 3.21 42.35 9.01
C HIS A 1078 4.72 42.13 8.83
N LYS A 1079 5.14 40.91 8.46
CA LYS A 1079 6.57 40.52 8.38
C LYS A 1079 7.33 40.80 9.68
N LEU A 1080 6.65 40.61 10.81
CA LEU A 1080 7.10 40.95 12.15
C LEU A 1080 7.30 39.70 13.01
N THR A 1081 8.47 39.53 13.62
CA THR A 1081 8.76 38.42 14.54
C THR A 1081 8.99 38.96 15.94
N GLY A 1082 8.08 38.72 16.88
CA GLY A 1082 8.16 39.14 18.28
C GLY A 1082 6.77 39.39 18.85
N GLY A 1083 6.68 40.03 20.01
CA GLY A 1083 5.42 40.28 20.73
C GLY A 1083 5.12 39.25 21.83
N GLN A 1084 3.96 39.38 22.48
CA GLN A 1084 3.57 38.50 23.58
C GLN A 1084 3.00 37.17 23.07
N VAL A 1085 3.68 36.05 23.37
CA VAL A 1085 3.22 34.69 23.04
C VAL A 1085 2.01 34.30 23.90
N PRO A 1086 1.05 33.52 23.36
CA PRO A 1086 -0.10 33.01 24.10
C PRO A 1086 0.24 32.26 25.40
N LYS A 1087 -0.51 32.53 26.47
CA LYS A 1087 -0.27 31.93 27.79
C LYS A 1087 -1.42 31.03 28.25
N VAL A 1088 -1.08 29.80 28.65
CA VAL A 1088 -2.04 28.81 29.14
C VAL A 1088 -2.11 28.76 30.66
N ASN A 1089 -3.30 28.90 31.22
CA ASN A 1089 -3.53 28.59 32.63
C ASN A 1089 -3.85 27.10 32.80
N LEU A 1090 -2.84 26.29 33.14
CA LEU A 1090 -2.95 24.83 33.22
C LEU A 1090 -4.09 24.31 34.11
N LYS A 1091 -4.46 25.03 35.19
CA LYS A 1091 -5.58 24.63 36.05
C LYS A 1091 -6.92 24.83 35.33
N LYS A 1092 -7.09 25.98 34.65
CA LYS A 1092 -8.30 26.28 33.87
C LYS A 1092 -8.40 25.40 32.64
N GLU A 1093 -7.30 25.17 31.93
CA GLU A 1093 -7.16 24.24 30.79
C GLU A 1093 -7.73 22.86 31.14
N LYS A 1094 -7.25 22.25 32.23
CA LYS A 1094 -7.74 20.95 32.70
C LYS A 1094 -9.24 20.91 32.95
N ILE A 1095 -9.79 21.98 33.52
CA ILE A 1095 -11.24 22.11 33.78
C ILE A 1095 -11.99 22.26 32.46
N LEU A 1096 -11.48 23.07 31.53
CA LEU A 1096 -12.04 23.32 30.21
C LEU A 1096 -12.13 22.03 29.41
N LEU A 1097 -11.00 21.37 29.16
CA LEU A 1097 -10.94 20.16 28.33
C LEU A 1097 -11.85 19.04 28.86
N ARG A 1098 -11.82 18.79 30.19
CA ARG A 1098 -12.71 17.80 30.82
C ARG A 1098 -14.19 18.15 30.73
N SER A 1099 -14.53 19.43 30.67
CA SER A 1099 -15.91 19.89 30.62
C SER A 1099 -16.43 19.88 29.19
N LEU A 1100 -15.61 20.31 28.23
CA LEU A 1100 -15.90 20.22 26.80
C LEU A 1100 -16.12 18.76 26.40
N LEU A 1101 -15.22 17.85 26.78
CA LEU A 1101 -15.36 16.41 26.51
C LEU A 1101 -16.69 15.83 27.03
N ARG A 1102 -17.15 16.27 28.22
CA ARG A 1102 -18.45 15.87 28.77
C ARG A 1102 -19.63 16.43 27.95
N ILE A 1103 -19.50 17.62 27.39
CA ILE A 1103 -20.52 18.26 26.54
C ILE A 1103 -20.59 17.54 25.18
N LEU A 1104 -19.44 17.27 24.54
CA LEU A 1104 -19.37 16.55 23.26
C LEU A 1104 -19.99 15.15 23.36
N ARG A 1105 -19.61 14.40 24.40
CA ARG A 1105 -20.18 13.06 24.69
C ARG A 1105 -21.68 13.05 24.90
N SER A 1106 -22.27 14.21 25.20
CA SER A 1106 -23.70 14.34 25.45
C SER A 1106 -24.55 14.50 24.19
N GLY A 1107 -23.94 14.61 23.01
CA GLY A 1107 -24.66 14.73 21.73
C GLY A 1107 -25.28 16.10 21.48
N ARG A 1108 -24.76 17.15 22.12
CA ARG A 1108 -25.29 18.52 22.01
C ARG A 1108 -24.52 19.42 21.06
N VAL A 1109 -23.39 18.95 20.56
CA VAL A 1109 -22.52 19.71 19.67
C VAL A 1109 -22.52 18.99 18.34
N GLU A 1110 -22.74 19.74 17.27
CA GLU A 1110 -22.83 19.23 15.91
C GLU A 1110 -21.45 19.24 15.23
N SER A 1111 -20.72 20.34 15.39
CA SER A 1111 -19.32 20.49 14.98
C SER A 1111 -18.51 21.22 16.05
N ALA A 1112 -17.21 20.96 16.09
CA ALA A 1112 -16.28 21.63 16.99
C ALA A 1112 -14.94 21.81 16.28
N HIS A 1113 -14.24 22.88 16.64
CA HIS A 1113 -12.89 23.16 16.17
C HIS A 1113 -12.14 23.95 17.23
N ASP A 1114 -10.84 23.68 17.39
CA ASP A 1114 -9.98 24.52 18.22
C ASP A 1114 -9.73 25.90 17.58
N ILE A 1115 -9.16 26.84 18.34
CA ILE A 1115 -8.73 28.14 17.80
C ILE A 1115 -7.22 28.23 17.96
N SER A 1116 -6.52 28.08 16.85
CA SER A 1116 -5.06 27.96 16.78
C SER A 1116 -4.45 29.00 15.81
N LYS A 1117 -3.74 28.55 14.76
CA LYS A 1117 -2.99 29.40 13.82
C LYS A 1117 -3.92 30.35 13.07
N GLY A 1118 -3.58 31.64 13.03
CA GLY A 1118 -4.42 32.68 12.41
C GLY A 1118 -5.65 33.12 13.23
N GLY A 1119 -5.89 32.51 14.39
CA GLY A 1119 -6.89 32.95 15.36
C GLY A 1119 -8.34 32.63 15.00
N LEU A 1120 -9.26 33.31 15.70
CA LEU A 1120 -10.69 33.02 15.67
C LEU A 1120 -11.30 33.14 14.26
N ALA A 1121 -10.91 34.17 13.51
CA ALA A 1121 -11.47 34.43 12.19
C ALA A 1121 -11.13 33.31 11.19
N VAL A 1122 -9.90 32.78 11.27
CA VAL A 1122 -9.45 31.66 10.45
C VAL A 1122 -10.19 30.37 10.83
N ALA A 1123 -10.25 30.03 12.12
CA ALA A 1123 -10.98 28.86 12.60
C ALA A 1123 -12.44 28.84 12.11
N LEU A 1124 -13.14 29.97 12.22
CA LEU A 1124 -14.51 30.12 11.73
C LEU A 1124 -14.61 30.01 10.19
N ALA A 1125 -13.64 30.55 9.45
CA ALA A 1125 -13.59 30.44 8.00
C ALA A 1125 -13.32 29.00 7.55
N GLU A 1126 -12.43 28.26 8.21
CA GLU A 1126 -12.15 26.86 7.90
C GLU A 1126 -13.38 25.98 8.11
N MET A 1127 -14.06 26.13 9.24
CA MET A 1127 -15.33 25.44 9.51
C MET A 1127 -16.39 25.76 8.44
N SER A 1128 -16.49 27.03 8.05
CA SER A 1128 -17.43 27.52 7.03
C SER A 1128 -17.15 26.94 5.64
N VAL A 1129 -15.88 26.98 5.20
CA VAL A 1129 -15.43 26.46 3.89
C VAL A 1129 -15.67 24.97 3.80
N GLN A 1130 -15.33 24.21 4.84
CA GLN A 1130 -15.51 22.76 4.84
C GLN A 1130 -16.98 22.35 4.95
N GLY A 1131 -17.77 23.06 5.75
CA GLY A 1131 -19.22 22.85 5.84
C GLY A 1131 -19.99 23.34 4.61
N ARG A 1132 -19.37 24.19 3.79
CA ARG A 1132 -20.02 24.94 2.71
C ARG A 1132 -21.22 25.74 3.21
N LYS A 1133 -21.06 26.37 4.39
CA LYS A 1133 -22.07 27.19 5.06
C LYS A 1133 -21.52 28.58 5.34
N GLY A 1134 -22.37 29.58 5.22
CA GLY A 1134 -22.06 30.93 5.69
C GLY A 1134 -22.24 31.03 7.19
N ILE A 1135 -21.70 32.11 7.75
CA ILE A 1135 -21.81 32.46 9.17
C ILE A 1135 -22.02 33.96 9.32
N THR A 1136 -22.77 34.34 10.34
CA THR A 1136 -22.87 35.74 10.77
C THR A 1136 -22.49 35.83 12.24
N ILE A 1137 -21.41 36.55 12.54
CA ILE A 1137 -20.77 36.60 13.87
C ILE A 1137 -20.83 38.02 14.42
N ASP A 1138 -21.35 38.17 15.63
CA ASP A 1138 -21.37 39.42 16.38
C ASP A 1138 -20.12 39.52 17.28
N LEU A 1139 -19.20 40.40 16.90
CA LEU A 1139 -17.92 40.60 17.56
C LEU A 1139 -18.03 41.18 18.98
N ASP A 1140 -19.17 41.80 19.31
CA ASP A 1140 -19.40 42.39 20.64
C ASP A 1140 -19.77 41.33 21.67
N LYS A 1141 -20.24 40.16 21.22
CA LYS A 1141 -20.59 39.01 22.07
C LYS A 1141 -19.42 38.08 22.35
N ILE A 1142 -18.32 38.19 21.59
CA ILE A 1142 -17.16 37.30 21.77
C ILE A 1142 -16.52 37.56 23.14
N PRO A 1143 -16.23 36.51 23.93
CA PRO A 1143 -15.47 36.69 25.17
C PRO A 1143 -14.06 37.21 24.88
N LYS A 1144 -13.74 38.39 25.39
CA LYS A 1144 -12.50 39.12 25.07
C LYS A 1144 -11.89 39.82 26.27
N LYS A 1145 -10.57 39.96 26.24
CA LYS A 1145 -9.75 40.80 27.12
C LYS A 1145 -8.98 41.88 26.36
N THR A 1146 -9.15 41.91 25.04
CA THR A 1146 -8.60 42.92 24.14
C THR A 1146 -9.68 43.94 23.78
N SER A 1147 -9.27 45.18 23.54
CA SER A 1147 -10.09 46.24 22.97
C SER A 1147 -9.90 46.40 21.46
N ARG A 1148 -8.90 45.76 20.86
CA ARG A 1148 -8.56 45.89 19.43
C ARG A 1148 -9.23 44.81 18.59
N MET A 1149 -9.65 45.19 17.38
CA MET A 1149 -10.42 44.32 16.51
C MET A 1149 -9.57 43.24 15.83
N ASP A 1150 -8.41 43.61 15.31
CA ASP A 1150 -7.42 42.69 14.74
C ASP A 1150 -6.96 41.66 15.79
N ASN A 1151 -6.72 42.08 17.04
CA ASN A 1151 -6.41 41.17 18.13
C ASN A 1151 -7.54 40.20 18.43
N LEU A 1152 -8.79 40.69 18.46
CA LEU A 1152 -9.97 39.84 18.67
C LEU A 1152 -10.11 38.74 17.62
N LEU A 1153 -9.81 39.07 16.36
CA LEU A 1153 -9.97 38.21 15.19
C LEU A 1153 -8.79 37.24 15.01
N PHE A 1154 -7.55 37.72 15.13
CA PHE A 1154 -6.37 37.01 14.65
C PHE A 1154 -5.39 36.56 15.75
N SER A 1155 -5.64 36.89 17.03
CA SER A 1155 -4.80 36.36 18.12
C SER A 1155 -4.99 34.85 18.26
N GLU A 1156 -3.86 34.16 18.35
CA GLU A 1156 -3.73 32.71 18.54
C GLU A 1156 -3.80 32.32 20.04
N SER A 1157 -4.57 33.09 20.82
CA SER A 1157 -4.83 32.85 22.24
C SER A 1157 -5.30 31.41 22.47
N ARG A 1158 -4.64 30.66 23.35
CA ARG A 1158 -4.89 29.23 23.60
C ARG A 1158 -6.09 28.98 24.53
N SER A 1159 -6.46 27.70 24.67
CA SER A 1159 -7.60 27.24 25.50
C SER A 1159 -8.97 27.72 24.98
N ARG A 1160 -9.18 27.67 23.67
CA ARG A 1160 -10.37 28.23 23.01
C ARG A 1160 -10.94 27.29 21.94
N PHE A 1161 -12.25 27.34 21.76
CA PHE A 1161 -12.99 26.48 20.84
C PHE A 1161 -14.16 27.23 20.19
N VAL A 1162 -14.47 26.85 18.96
CA VAL A 1162 -15.73 27.13 18.27
C VAL A 1162 -16.62 25.89 18.37
N LEU A 1163 -17.89 26.06 18.74
CA LEU A 1163 -18.89 24.98 18.78
C LEU A 1163 -20.13 25.37 17.98
N GLU A 1164 -20.58 24.49 17.10
CA GLU A 1164 -21.92 24.53 16.49
C GLU A 1164 -22.88 23.71 17.36
N THR A 1165 -24.05 24.28 17.65
CA THR A 1165 -25.08 23.60 18.43
C THR A 1165 -26.47 24.03 18.01
N ARG A 1166 -27.43 23.12 18.22
CA ARG A 1166 -28.84 23.44 18.03
C ARG A 1166 -29.28 24.52 19.01
N PRO A 1167 -30.13 25.49 18.60
CA PRO A 1167 -30.54 26.60 19.46
C PRO A 1167 -31.10 26.19 20.84
N ARG A 1168 -31.77 25.03 20.90
CA ARG A 1168 -32.33 24.47 22.14
C ARG A 1168 -31.27 24.07 23.19
N ASP A 1169 -30.04 23.79 22.77
CA ASP A 1169 -28.95 23.30 23.61
C ASP A 1169 -27.99 24.43 24.05
N THR A 1170 -28.02 25.59 23.38
CA THR A 1170 -27.15 26.75 23.60
C THR A 1170 -27.05 27.21 25.05
N ILE A 1171 -28.20 27.50 25.68
CA ILE A 1171 -28.25 28.01 27.06
C ILE A 1171 -27.60 27.01 28.02
N ARG A 1172 -27.81 25.72 27.79
CA ARG A 1172 -27.29 24.65 28.64
C ARG A 1172 -25.77 24.52 28.51
N ILE A 1173 -25.24 24.62 27.30
CA ILE A 1173 -23.79 24.59 27.04
C ILE A 1173 -23.12 25.79 27.70
N VAL A 1174 -23.58 27.01 27.38
CA VAL A 1174 -23.01 28.27 27.92
C VAL A 1174 -23.05 28.29 29.45
N SER A 1175 -24.19 27.93 30.04
CA SER A 1175 -24.34 27.88 31.51
C SER A 1175 -23.41 26.86 32.16
N SER A 1176 -23.05 25.78 31.47
CA SER A 1176 -22.16 24.75 31.99
C SER A 1176 -20.72 25.25 32.12
N PHE A 1177 -20.24 26.03 31.15
CA PHE A 1177 -18.93 26.70 31.25
C PHE A 1177 -18.94 27.83 32.28
N LYS A 1178 -20.00 28.64 32.31
CA LYS A 1178 -20.13 29.76 33.27
C LYS A 1178 -20.04 29.30 34.73
N ARG A 1179 -20.69 28.18 35.09
CA ARG A 1179 -20.60 27.59 36.45
C ARG A 1179 -19.19 27.17 36.85
N LEU A 1180 -18.30 26.96 35.89
CA LEU A 1180 -16.91 26.55 36.11
C LEU A 1180 -15.92 27.72 35.99
N GLY A 1181 -16.42 28.96 35.83
CA GLY A 1181 -15.58 30.15 35.66
C GLY A 1181 -14.89 30.21 34.29
N ILE A 1182 -15.44 29.52 33.29
CA ILE A 1182 -14.97 29.55 31.89
C ILE A 1182 -15.91 30.44 31.10
N SER A 1183 -15.36 31.44 30.40
CA SER A 1183 -16.13 32.30 29.52
C SER A 1183 -16.63 31.50 28.31
N ALA A 1184 -17.91 31.60 28.03
CA ALA A 1184 -18.51 31.09 26.80
C ALA A 1184 -19.71 31.97 26.44
N ALA A 1185 -19.94 32.20 25.14
CA ALA A 1185 -21.08 32.99 24.68
C ALA A 1185 -21.55 32.49 23.31
N LYS A 1186 -22.86 32.58 23.05
CA LYS A 1186 -23.38 32.55 21.68
C LYS A 1186 -22.94 33.83 20.98
N VAL A 1187 -22.24 33.68 19.86
CA VAL A 1187 -21.70 34.81 19.10
C VAL A 1187 -22.40 35.01 17.76
N GLY A 1188 -23.07 33.99 17.24
CA GLY A 1188 -23.63 34.05 15.90
C GLY A 1188 -24.47 32.84 15.55
N THR A 1189 -24.80 32.74 14.27
CA THR A 1189 -25.57 31.65 13.68
C THR A 1189 -25.05 31.32 12.29
N LEU A 1190 -25.36 30.12 11.81
CA LEU A 1190 -25.09 29.71 10.44
C LEU A 1190 -26.10 30.39 9.49
N SER A 1191 -25.60 30.84 8.33
CA SER A 1191 -26.36 31.55 7.30
C SER A 1191 -26.00 31.06 5.88
N ASP A 1192 -26.65 31.63 4.86
CA ASP A 1192 -26.44 31.35 3.45
C ASP A 1192 -25.65 32.44 2.70
N ASN A 1193 -25.37 33.58 3.33
CA ASN A 1193 -24.87 34.80 2.67
C ASN A 1193 -23.35 34.96 2.59
N GLY A 1194 -22.56 34.03 3.17
CA GLY A 1194 -21.09 34.10 3.19
C GLY A 1194 -20.53 34.19 4.60
N ILE A 1195 -19.29 34.67 4.76
CA ILE A 1195 -18.65 34.87 6.07
C ILE A 1195 -18.78 36.34 6.44
N GLU A 1196 -19.57 36.63 7.48
CA GLU A 1196 -19.85 37.98 7.96
C GLU A 1196 -19.46 38.17 9.42
N PHE A 1197 -18.73 39.25 9.70
CA PHE A 1197 -18.42 39.70 11.05
C PHE A 1197 -18.98 41.10 11.27
N LEU A 1198 -19.81 41.24 12.31
CA LEU A 1198 -20.51 42.46 12.67
C LEU A 1198 -19.92 43.08 13.94
N SER A 1199 -19.83 44.41 13.99
CA SER A 1199 -19.61 45.17 15.22
C SER A 1199 -20.63 46.30 15.32
N ASN A 1200 -21.25 46.45 16.48
CA ASN A 1200 -22.38 47.37 16.73
C ASN A 1200 -23.50 47.22 15.70
N GLY A 1201 -23.72 45.99 15.22
CA GLY A 1201 -24.72 45.66 14.20
C GLY A 1201 -24.36 46.07 12.76
N GLN A 1202 -23.14 46.58 12.52
CA GLN A 1202 -22.65 46.93 11.18
C GLN A 1202 -21.64 45.89 10.68
N PRO A 1203 -21.66 45.52 9.39
CA PRO A 1203 -20.68 44.61 8.82
C PRO A 1203 -19.30 45.25 8.75
N ILE A 1204 -18.30 44.57 9.31
CA ILE A 1204 -16.88 44.96 9.27
C ILE A 1204 -16.11 44.07 8.27
N ILE A 1205 -16.52 42.81 8.14
CA ILE A 1205 -16.00 41.88 7.15
C ILE A 1205 -17.19 41.20 6.50
N THR A 1206 -17.20 41.16 5.16
CA THR A 1206 -18.14 40.39 4.36
C THR A 1206 -17.36 39.73 3.24
N ILE A 1207 -17.19 38.40 3.31
CA ILE A 1207 -16.43 37.63 2.32
C ILE A 1207 -17.34 36.56 1.72
N PRO A 1208 -17.45 36.48 0.38
CA PRO A 1208 -18.10 35.37 -0.29
C PRO A 1208 -17.42 34.04 0.06
N LEU A 1209 -18.20 33.01 0.38
CA LEU A 1209 -17.65 31.70 0.77
C LEU A 1209 -16.74 31.09 -0.31
N ALA A 1210 -17.06 31.32 -1.58
CA ALA A 1210 -16.25 30.87 -2.71
C ALA A 1210 -14.85 31.52 -2.74
N GLU A 1211 -14.72 32.76 -2.29
CA GLU A 1211 -13.45 33.48 -2.23
C GLU A 1211 -12.58 32.96 -1.08
N ALA A 1212 -13.17 32.79 0.10
CA ALA A 1212 -12.51 32.14 1.23
C ALA A 1212 -12.06 30.71 0.89
N SER A 1213 -12.93 29.94 0.21
CA SER A 1213 -12.61 28.58 -0.25
C SER A 1213 -11.41 28.59 -1.19
N ARG A 1214 -11.39 29.48 -2.19
CA ARG A 1214 -10.28 29.59 -3.15
C ARG A 1214 -8.97 29.97 -2.46
N ALA A 1215 -9.01 30.96 -1.58
CA ALA A 1215 -7.85 31.41 -0.83
C ALA A 1215 -7.26 30.26 0.01
N TRP A 1216 -8.10 29.47 0.65
CA TRP A 1216 -7.67 28.36 1.50
C TRP A 1216 -7.20 27.12 0.72
N SER A 1217 -7.87 26.73 -0.38
CA SER A 1217 -7.60 25.43 -1.03
C SER A 1217 -6.52 25.46 -2.12
N GLU A 1218 -6.23 26.62 -2.74
CA GLU A 1218 -5.42 26.66 -3.97
C GLU A 1218 -3.95 27.07 -3.77
N THR A 1219 -3.54 27.58 -2.60
CA THR A 1219 -2.17 28.07 -2.36
C THR A 1219 -1.09 27.03 -2.67
N ILE A 1220 -1.11 25.89 -1.97
CA ILE A 1220 -0.07 24.86 -2.12
C ILE A 1220 -0.10 24.25 -3.54
N PRO A 1221 -1.27 23.85 -4.10
CA PRO A 1221 -1.33 23.37 -5.48
C PRO A 1221 -0.71 24.34 -6.50
N ARG A 1222 -1.05 25.64 -6.44
CA ARG A 1222 -0.50 26.64 -7.37
C ARG A 1222 1.02 26.83 -7.21
N ALA A 1223 1.52 26.82 -5.97
CA ALA A 1223 2.96 26.91 -5.71
C ALA A 1223 3.71 25.72 -6.34
N MET A 1224 3.12 24.53 -6.32
CA MET A 1224 3.73 23.32 -6.89
C MET A 1224 3.62 23.26 -8.42
N GLU A 1225 2.51 23.73 -9.02
CA GLU A 1225 2.33 23.79 -10.48
C GLU A 1225 3.34 24.69 -11.19
N ALA A 1226 3.76 25.80 -10.57
CA ALA A 1226 4.74 26.75 -11.12
C ALA A 1226 6.19 26.21 -11.22
N THR A 1227 6.38 24.91 -10.98
CA THR A 1227 7.68 24.20 -10.98
C THR A 1227 7.83 23.27 -12.20
N LEU A 1228 6.75 23.03 -12.95
CA LEU A 1228 6.74 22.37 -14.27
C LEU A 1228 7.03 23.41 -15.36
#